data_AF-A0A1Q6TYR0-F1
#
_entry.id   AF-A0A1Q6TYR0-F1
#
_cell.length_a   1.000
_cell.length_b   1.000
_cell.length_c   1.000
_cell.angle_alpha   90.00
_cell.angle_beta   90.00
_cell.angle_gamma   90.00
#
_symmetry.space_group_name_H-M   'P 1'
#
loop_
_entity.id
_entity.type
_entity.pdbx_description
1 polymer ?
#
loop_
_entity_poly.entity_id
_entity_poly.type
_entity_poly.pdbx_seq_one_letter_code
_entity_poly.pdbx_strand_id
1 'polypeptide(L)'
;MKVEKITPLLYSQRPEQKSENKNLFSKNNYTNYSYNPLAYRDYNISFTARLFRTPENFYEQPFNRDNMPETMKSYLFNDYEDRKNMPPNQMMKLVYGDIKDTDTLEQVKANRSFSEEPLFENLTDVPNKKVRTGVIAEIELMRQEDKSLFKNGKDNLGHYLLKKIYLEGKTLKEINTDFEKDISVHYKGLSPIQYETLSAYGIKFPKSAFWKSFIATREDFPYEYKPRKPIESRNGTNVSSAKANVVSKVSPKKFENVKDWELDKLSDAVIKGNGSVEEAKRQIKKSSIKNTESSNFVSKYLSEISSVVLEKVHASDEMKDFYENYDNLSKSQKDIFSAYWNSNSQMKEQRSTAMKDTIKLFMEAYGVDGNNEEFRDLLKYAHEIKPERLERQRLHNLKQAEYDEMFAKLPAEIEETKEEAKSILSEEKLKPVPINEDKSLRTYTVFPATHEIRYNGDLNEYLRGVLKEELTLLPDAFVKKYTQFLIAHPLVTDKYKLTLAVDGMVPEGYEDTILPEDALHKISYSVNKDFSLKYSQVMTANDQALVEIISSIKPDGAEKMLVLQTDEIMKLARKLGIDKLTPEQKAKINLYYQDYLRPITSKEDINKINTMIVDFATSYKKSSFYEKDAQLNVLLEMLSANLKDNPSLKKDMMRSIKYSKFVEKYGGSAKILLKNNVTPELKKAKLEIMISDLMSSNVHDISDILSDSLKNLDLYLKTSDSELYHLLKTRYLRRMLLV
;
A
#
# COMPACT_ATOMS: atom_id res chain seq x y z
N MET A 1 -11.67 4.26 -51.94
CA MET A 1 -12.27 3.65 -50.73
C MET A 1 -12.04 4.60 -49.57
N LYS A 2 -13.05 4.93 -48.74
CA LYS A 2 -12.84 5.84 -47.60
C LYS A 2 -12.15 5.09 -46.47
N VAL A 3 -11.10 5.67 -45.91
CA VAL A 3 -10.44 5.16 -44.69
C VAL A 3 -11.40 5.37 -43.53
N GLU A 4 -11.83 4.30 -42.88
CA GLU A 4 -12.52 4.41 -41.61
C GLU A 4 -11.48 4.77 -40.54
N LYS A 5 -11.75 5.86 -39.80
CA LYS A 5 -10.92 6.19 -38.63
C LYS A 5 -11.24 5.19 -37.54
N ILE A 6 -10.21 4.64 -36.89
CA ILE A 6 -10.34 3.96 -35.59
C ILE A 6 -11.14 4.90 -34.68
N THR A 7 -12.37 4.49 -34.39
CA THR A 7 -13.35 5.32 -33.69
C THR A 7 -13.36 4.86 -32.24
N PRO A 8 -12.84 5.64 -31.28
CA PRO A 8 -12.96 5.28 -29.87
C PRO A 8 -14.44 5.17 -29.53
N LEU A 9 -14.89 3.95 -29.25
CA LEU A 9 -16.31 3.62 -29.23
C LEU A 9 -17.11 4.42 -28.20
N LEU A 10 -18.41 4.46 -28.46
CA LEU A 10 -19.31 5.48 -27.96
C LEU A 10 -19.83 5.14 -26.57
N TYR A 11 -19.78 6.11 -25.66
CA TYR A 11 -20.55 6.04 -24.43
C TYR A 11 -22.01 6.35 -24.74
N SER A 12 -22.86 5.32 -24.65
CA SER A 12 -24.32 5.45 -24.67
C SER A 12 -24.87 4.72 -23.47
N GLN A 13 -25.04 5.43 -22.35
CA GLN A 13 -25.92 4.96 -21.30
C GLN A 13 -27.36 5.02 -21.83
N ARG A 14 -27.94 3.86 -22.14
CA ARG A 14 -29.39 3.70 -22.03
C ARG A 14 -29.72 3.47 -20.55
N PRO A 15 -30.80 4.07 -20.03
CA PRO A 15 -31.13 3.97 -18.61
C PRO A 15 -31.80 2.64 -18.30
N GLU A 16 -31.11 1.76 -17.57
CA GLU A 16 -31.77 0.66 -16.85
C GLU A 16 -32.17 1.16 -15.45
N GLN A 17 -33.48 1.09 -15.17
CA GLN A 17 -34.06 1.50 -13.89
C GLN A 17 -34.09 0.34 -12.89
N LYS A 18 -33.77 0.64 -11.61
CA LYS A 18 -33.97 -0.18 -10.39
C LYS A 18 -33.07 -1.44 -10.32
N SER A 19 -32.56 -1.92 -9.18
CA SER A 19 -32.40 -1.45 -7.79
C SER A 19 -31.38 -2.41 -7.09
N GLU A 20 -30.86 -2.26 -5.86
CA GLU A 20 -31.18 -1.43 -4.68
C GLU A 20 -29.93 -0.79 -4.05
N ASN A 21 -30.04 -0.33 -2.79
CA ASN A 21 -29.00 0.28 -1.96
C ASN A 21 -27.93 -0.69 -1.43
N LYS A 22 -26.66 -0.22 -1.39
CA LYS A 22 -25.81 -0.23 -0.16
C LYS A 22 -24.54 0.63 -0.29
N ASN A 23 -24.63 1.85 0.24
CA ASN A 23 -23.58 2.73 0.82
C ASN A 23 -22.10 2.48 0.47
N LEU A 24 -21.51 3.40 -0.30
CA LEU A 24 -20.06 3.67 -0.30
C LEU A 24 -19.67 4.61 0.88
N PHE A 25 -18.47 4.43 1.44
CA PHE A 25 -17.80 5.41 2.31
C PHE A 25 -16.39 5.77 1.79
N SER A 26 -15.79 6.80 2.40
CA SER A 26 -14.83 7.75 1.80
C SER A 26 -13.35 7.36 1.65
N LYS A 27 -12.68 8.04 0.71
CA LYS A 27 -11.23 8.15 0.38
C LYS A 27 -10.22 8.06 1.55
N ASN A 28 -9.00 7.57 1.23
CA ASN A 28 -7.72 8.15 1.71
C ASN A 28 -6.51 7.80 0.80
N ASN A 29 -5.52 8.69 0.73
CA ASN A 29 -4.33 8.63 -0.17
C ASN A 29 -3.12 7.90 0.45
N TYR A 30 -2.25 7.25 -0.35
CA TYR A 30 -0.78 7.16 -0.16
C TYR A 30 -0.08 6.59 -1.43
N THR A 31 1.16 7.01 -1.70
CA THR A 31 1.95 6.67 -2.90
C THR A 31 3.20 5.83 -2.60
N ASN A 32 3.32 4.62 -3.18
CA ASN A 32 4.47 4.14 -3.99
C ASN A 32 4.48 2.62 -4.24
N TYR A 33 4.81 2.26 -5.49
CA TYR A 33 5.42 1.04 -6.07
C TYR A 33 5.02 -0.41 -5.68
N SER A 34 5.28 -1.30 -6.65
CA SER A 34 5.01 -2.75 -6.73
C SER A 34 3.56 -3.19 -6.96
N TYR A 35 3.42 -4.35 -7.60
CA TYR A 35 2.18 -4.92 -8.14
C TYR A 35 1.37 -5.61 -7.04
N ASN A 36 0.09 -5.25 -6.87
CA ASN A 36 -0.80 -5.93 -5.92
C ASN A 36 -2.26 -5.80 -6.40
N PRO A 37 -3.03 -6.90 -6.58
CA PRO A 37 -4.44 -6.85 -6.95
C PRO A 37 -5.32 -6.26 -5.83
N LEU A 38 -6.54 -5.83 -6.20
CA LEU A 38 -7.48 -5.04 -5.40
C LEU A 38 -7.81 -5.65 -4.03
N ALA A 39 -7.20 -5.10 -2.97
CA ALA A 39 -7.44 -5.46 -1.57
C ALA A 39 -8.25 -4.38 -0.84
N TYR A 40 -9.23 -4.78 -0.04
CA TYR A 40 -9.95 -3.87 0.84
C TYR A 40 -8.98 -3.41 1.96
N ARG A 41 -8.86 -2.09 2.19
CA ARG A 41 -7.94 -1.51 3.17
C ARG A 41 -8.70 -0.94 4.36
N ASP A 42 -8.44 -1.48 5.55
CA ASP A 42 -8.93 -0.91 6.81
C ASP A 42 -7.86 -0.99 7.91
N TYR A 43 -7.36 0.18 8.36
CA TYR A 43 -6.22 0.35 9.29
C TYR A 43 -4.90 -0.27 8.82
N ASN A 44 -4.49 0.02 7.58
CA ASN A 44 -3.17 -0.34 7.03
C ASN A 44 -2.88 -1.86 6.92
N ILE A 45 -3.93 -2.68 6.95
CA ILE A 45 -3.86 -4.14 6.75
C ILE A 45 -4.71 -4.44 5.50
N SER A 46 -4.16 -5.24 4.58
CA SER A 46 -4.80 -5.58 3.30
C SER A 46 -5.55 -6.90 3.40
N PHE A 47 -6.88 -6.86 3.25
CA PHE A 47 -7.68 -8.06 3.04
C PHE A 47 -8.05 -8.18 1.56
N THR A 48 -7.14 -8.79 0.80
CA THR A 48 -7.47 -9.44 -0.47
C THR A 48 -7.93 -10.85 -0.14
N ALA A 49 -9.05 -11.27 -0.73
CA ALA A 49 -9.44 -12.68 -0.68
C ALA A 49 -8.28 -13.55 -1.20
N ARG A 50 -7.86 -14.55 -0.41
CA ARG A 50 -6.77 -15.51 -0.71
C ARG A 50 -5.35 -14.92 -0.84
N LEU A 51 -4.99 -13.94 -0.01
CA LEU A 51 -3.58 -13.47 0.09
C LEU A 51 -2.63 -14.56 0.65
N PHE A 52 -3.16 -15.45 1.48
CA PHE A 52 -2.40 -16.51 2.15
C PHE A 52 -2.71 -17.85 1.50
N ARG A 53 -2.08 -18.12 0.34
CA ARG A 53 -2.19 -19.41 -0.35
C ARG A 53 -1.57 -20.56 0.46
N THR A 54 -0.69 -20.23 1.40
CA THR A 54 -0.05 -21.09 2.39
C THR A 54 0.11 -20.32 3.71
N PRO A 55 0.31 -20.99 4.85
CA PRO A 55 0.72 -20.32 6.09
C PRO A 55 2.10 -19.65 5.99
N GLU A 56 2.98 -20.11 5.11
CA GLU A 56 4.29 -19.48 4.88
C GLU A 56 4.12 -18.03 4.44
N ASN A 57 3.26 -17.78 3.46
CA ASN A 57 2.86 -16.43 3.03
C ASN A 57 2.28 -15.58 4.19
N PHE A 58 1.80 -16.17 5.29
CA PHE A 58 1.32 -15.42 6.45
C PHE A 58 2.49 -14.90 7.30
N TYR A 59 3.53 -15.72 7.51
CA TYR A 59 4.68 -15.34 8.34
C TYR A 59 5.77 -14.57 7.59
N GLU A 60 5.86 -14.71 6.27
CA GLU A 60 6.80 -13.91 5.46
C GLU A 60 6.48 -12.42 5.46
N GLN A 61 5.19 -12.05 5.63
CA GLN A 61 4.75 -10.66 5.59
C GLN A 61 5.29 -9.88 6.81
N PRO A 62 6.09 -8.81 6.62
CA PRO A 62 6.65 -8.04 7.74
C PRO A 62 5.58 -7.52 8.71
N PHE A 63 4.41 -7.10 8.18
CA PHE A 63 3.32 -6.60 9.02
C PHE A 63 2.74 -7.66 9.98
N ASN A 64 2.81 -8.95 9.65
CA ASN A 64 2.46 -10.05 10.56
C ASN A 64 3.64 -10.40 11.46
N ARG A 65 4.80 -10.65 10.85
CA ARG A 65 6.03 -11.14 11.50
C ARG A 65 6.53 -10.21 12.61
N ASP A 66 6.46 -8.91 12.39
CA ASP A 66 6.99 -7.89 13.31
C ASP A 66 5.93 -7.47 14.36
N ASN A 67 4.68 -7.93 14.21
CA ASN A 67 3.54 -7.58 15.07
C ASN A 67 2.83 -8.75 15.74
N MET A 68 3.21 -9.99 15.46
CA MET A 68 2.72 -11.16 16.17
C MET A 68 3.16 -11.14 17.65
N PRO A 69 2.41 -11.79 18.56
CA PRO A 69 2.79 -11.92 19.95
C PRO A 69 4.17 -12.58 20.13
N GLU A 70 4.92 -12.18 21.15
CA GLU A 70 6.33 -12.58 21.28
C GLU A 70 6.45 -14.09 21.57
N THR A 71 5.52 -14.68 22.32
CA THR A 71 5.51 -16.14 22.55
C THR A 71 5.36 -16.93 21.24
N MET A 72 4.48 -16.45 20.34
CA MET A 72 4.32 -17.07 19.01
C MET A 72 5.55 -16.84 18.13
N LYS A 73 6.17 -15.66 18.25
CA LYS A 73 7.35 -15.25 17.49
C LYS A 73 8.56 -16.13 17.83
N SER A 74 8.87 -16.28 19.12
CA SER A 74 9.94 -17.14 19.61
C SER A 74 9.74 -18.60 19.21
N TYR A 75 8.50 -19.12 19.27
CA TYR A 75 8.21 -20.48 18.81
C TYR A 75 8.36 -20.63 17.29
N LEU A 76 7.87 -19.68 16.49
CA LEU A 76 8.04 -19.69 15.04
C LEU A 76 9.53 -19.70 14.64
N PHE A 77 10.33 -18.77 15.17
CA PHE A 77 11.73 -18.60 14.74
C PHE A 77 12.68 -19.70 15.24
N ASN A 78 12.36 -20.39 16.33
CA ASN A 78 13.14 -21.54 16.83
C ASN A 78 13.24 -22.71 15.83
N ASP A 79 12.30 -22.82 14.87
CA ASP A 79 12.45 -23.69 13.69
C ASP A 79 11.66 -23.11 12.50
N TYR A 80 12.10 -21.96 11.98
CA TYR A 80 11.34 -21.20 10.98
C TYR A 80 11.01 -22.01 9.72
N GLU A 81 11.98 -22.77 9.19
CA GLU A 81 11.82 -23.54 7.95
C GLU A 81 10.78 -24.66 8.05
N ASP A 82 10.57 -25.21 9.25
CA ASP A 82 9.45 -26.10 9.55
C ASP A 82 8.17 -25.29 9.78
N ARG A 83 8.21 -24.43 10.80
CA ARG A 83 7.03 -23.84 11.45
C ARG A 83 6.33 -22.78 10.62
N LYS A 84 6.99 -22.20 9.61
CA LYS A 84 6.34 -21.32 8.62
C LYS A 84 5.16 -21.99 7.90
N ASN A 85 5.14 -23.33 7.81
CA ASN A 85 4.05 -24.08 7.17
C ASN A 85 2.84 -24.37 8.09
N MET A 86 2.91 -23.98 9.37
CA MET A 86 1.84 -24.23 10.35
C MET A 86 0.75 -23.15 10.30
N PRO A 87 -0.55 -23.52 10.15
CA PRO A 87 -1.67 -22.57 10.19
C PRO A 87 -1.63 -21.62 11.41
N PRO A 88 -1.85 -20.31 11.25
CA PRO A 88 -1.76 -19.33 12.35
C PRO A 88 -2.69 -19.64 13.53
N ASN A 89 -3.89 -20.16 13.26
CA ASN A 89 -4.85 -20.59 14.28
C ASN A 89 -4.32 -21.77 15.12
N GLN A 90 -3.74 -22.77 14.45
CA GLN A 90 -3.09 -23.89 15.12
C GLN A 90 -1.89 -23.43 15.95
N MET A 91 -1.04 -22.57 15.37
CA MET A 91 0.11 -21.97 16.04
C MET A 91 -0.29 -21.26 17.34
N MET A 92 -1.30 -20.39 17.30
CA MET A 92 -1.77 -19.64 18.46
C MET A 92 -2.30 -20.57 19.56
N LYS A 93 -3.17 -21.53 19.18
CA LYS A 93 -3.76 -22.54 20.08
C LYS A 93 -2.72 -23.47 20.73
N LEU A 94 -1.63 -23.76 20.01
CA LEU A 94 -0.53 -24.63 20.46
C LEU A 94 0.42 -23.86 21.40
N VAL A 95 0.81 -22.63 21.04
CA VAL A 95 1.73 -21.80 21.83
C VAL A 95 1.10 -21.33 23.14
N TYR A 96 -0.19 -20.99 23.14
CA TYR A 96 -0.92 -20.60 24.35
C TYR A 96 -1.63 -21.77 25.05
N GLY A 97 -1.32 -23.01 24.66
CA GLY A 97 -1.96 -24.23 25.16
C GLY A 97 -2.01 -24.29 26.70
N ASP A 98 -0.92 -23.96 27.36
CA ASP A 98 -0.72 -23.97 28.82
C ASP A 98 -1.71 -23.07 29.58
N ILE A 99 -2.39 -22.11 28.93
CA ILE A 99 -3.49 -21.34 29.56
C ILE A 99 -4.62 -22.29 29.98
N LYS A 100 -4.80 -23.44 29.32
CA LYS A 100 -5.80 -24.45 29.70
C LYS A 100 -5.58 -24.99 31.12
N ASP A 101 -4.32 -25.18 31.49
CA ASP A 101 -3.85 -25.83 32.72
C ASP A 101 -3.79 -24.85 33.91
N THR A 102 -4.18 -23.60 33.70
CA THR A 102 -4.38 -22.58 34.75
C THR A 102 -5.86 -22.37 35.02
N ASP A 103 -6.18 -21.79 36.19
CA ASP A 103 -7.51 -21.37 36.62
C ASP A 103 -7.65 -19.86 36.89
N THR A 104 -6.54 -19.13 36.98
CA THR A 104 -6.54 -17.68 37.23
C THR A 104 -5.57 -16.91 36.33
N LEU A 105 -5.80 -15.60 36.18
CA LEU A 105 -4.93 -14.71 35.39
C LEU A 105 -3.55 -14.52 36.03
N GLU A 106 -3.47 -14.49 37.36
CA GLU A 106 -2.20 -14.46 38.10
C GLU A 106 -1.39 -15.74 37.88
N GLN A 107 -2.04 -16.90 37.79
CA GLN A 107 -1.37 -18.16 37.42
C GLN A 107 -0.83 -18.14 35.99
N VAL A 108 -1.56 -17.55 35.03
CA VAL A 108 -1.05 -17.37 33.65
C VAL A 108 0.17 -16.47 33.64
N LYS A 109 0.13 -15.35 34.37
CA LYS A 109 1.25 -14.41 34.50
C LYS A 109 2.47 -15.02 35.21
N ALA A 110 2.26 -15.92 36.18
CA ALA A 110 3.33 -16.63 36.87
C ALA A 110 3.88 -17.85 36.10
N ASN A 111 3.24 -18.25 34.99
CA ASN A 111 3.69 -19.37 34.19
C ASN A 111 4.96 -19.01 33.41
N ARG A 112 6.03 -19.81 33.59
CA ARG A 112 7.32 -19.66 32.90
C ARG A 112 7.20 -19.67 31.38
N SER A 113 6.20 -20.34 30.81
CA SER A 113 5.93 -20.35 29.37
C SER A 113 5.63 -18.96 28.79
N PHE A 114 5.25 -18.00 29.63
CA PHE A 114 4.83 -16.65 29.23
C PHE A 114 5.58 -15.53 29.96
N SER A 115 6.70 -15.83 30.66
CA SER A 115 7.46 -14.81 31.41
C SER A 115 8.04 -13.69 30.55
N GLU A 116 8.15 -13.92 29.24
CA GLU A 116 8.65 -12.96 28.24
C GLU A 116 7.51 -12.31 27.42
N GLU A 117 6.23 -12.62 27.67
CA GLU A 117 5.08 -12.13 26.91
C GLU A 117 4.57 -10.76 27.42
N PRO A 118 4.82 -9.63 26.70
CA PRO A 118 4.44 -8.31 27.20
C PRO A 118 2.93 -8.10 27.25
N LEU A 119 2.16 -8.91 26.53
CA LEU A 119 0.70 -8.90 26.59
C LEU A 119 0.15 -9.41 27.92
N PHE A 120 0.91 -10.24 28.66
CA PHE A 120 0.47 -10.86 29.92
C PHE A 120 1.05 -10.19 31.19
N GLU A 121 2.03 -9.30 31.05
CA GLU A 121 2.67 -8.55 32.15
C GLU A 121 1.66 -7.86 33.09
N ASN A 122 0.55 -7.35 32.54
CA ASN A 122 -0.42 -6.52 33.27
C ASN A 122 -1.68 -7.28 33.71
N LEU A 123 -1.72 -8.61 33.53
CA LEU A 123 -2.85 -9.43 33.97
C LEU A 123 -3.03 -9.39 35.49
N THR A 124 -4.30 -9.30 35.91
CA THR A 124 -4.74 -9.26 37.31
C THR A 124 -6.10 -9.94 37.44
N ASP A 125 -6.27 -10.79 38.45
CA ASP A 125 -7.58 -11.38 38.76
C ASP A 125 -8.53 -10.37 39.44
N VAL A 126 -7.97 -9.32 40.07
CA VAL A 126 -8.73 -8.23 40.66
C VAL A 126 -8.85 -7.08 39.65
N PRO A 127 -10.05 -6.80 39.10
CA PRO A 127 -10.22 -5.74 38.11
C PRO A 127 -10.10 -4.34 38.74
N ASN A 128 -9.57 -3.38 37.97
CA ASN A 128 -9.33 -2.03 38.47
C ASN A 128 -10.65 -1.30 38.83
N LYS A 129 -10.84 -1.03 40.13
CA LYS A 129 -12.09 -0.51 40.76
C LYS A 129 -12.57 0.89 40.31
N LYS A 130 -11.97 1.50 39.28
CA LYS A 130 -12.46 2.75 38.68
C LYS A 130 -13.68 2.55 37.77
N VAL A 131 -13.97 1.32 37.34
CA VAL A 131 -15.16 0.97 36.55
C VAL A 131 -16.38 0.83 37.47
N ARG A 132 -17.13 1.93 37.67
CA ARG A 132 -18.33 1.97 38.54
C ARG A 132 -19.62 1.49 37.87
N THR A 133 -19.57 1.07 36.61
CA THR A 133 -20.75 0.75 35.78
C THR A 133 -20.42 -0.35 34.76
N GLY A 134 -21.39 -1.20 34.43
CA GLY A 134 -21.29 -2.27 33.44
C GLY A 134 -21.03 -3.66 34.05
N VAL A 135 -20.79 -4.64 33.18
CA VAL A 135 -20.83 -6.09 33.49
C VAL A 135 -20.06 -6.54 34.74
N ILE A 136 -18.89 -5.95 35.04
CA ILE A 136 -18.10 -6.31 36.24
C ILE A 136 -18.85 -5.91 37.52
N ALA A 137 -19.46 -4.72 37.54
CA ALA A 137 -20.22 -4.24 38.69
C ALA A 137 -21.54 -5.02 38.84
N GLU A 138 -22.18 -5.37 37.73
CA GLU A 138 -23.40 -6.18 37.72
C GLU A 138 -23.15 -7.61 38.23
N ILE A 139 -22.03 -8.25 37.83
CA ILE A 139 -21.63 -9.56 38.35
C ILE A 139 -21.41 -9.51 39.86
N GLU A 140 -20.67 -8.53 40.37
CA GLU A 140 -20.43 -8.40 41.81
C GLU A 140 -21.73 -8.09 42.60
N LEU A 141 -22.68 -7.35 42.01
CA LEU A 141 -24.01 -7.12 42.59
C LEU A 141 -24.93 -8.35 42.57
N MET A 142 -24.79 -9.23 41.57
CA MET A 142 -25.59 -10.44 41.41
C MET A 142 -24.96 -11.68 42.06
N ARG A 143 -23.72 -11.57 42.54
CA ARG A 143 -22.92 -12.66 43.08
C ARG A 143 -23.61 -13.37 44.26
N GLN A 144 -23.69 -14.69 44.17
CA GLN A 144 -24.27 -15.57 45.19
C GLN A 144 -23.24 -16.65 45.54
N GLU A 145 -23.00 -16.89 46.83
CA GLU A 145 -21.85 -17.69 47.31
C GLU A 145 -21.86 -19.14 46.80
N ASP A 146 -23.04 -19.73 46.56
CA ASP A 146 -23.20 -21.11 46.07
C ASP A 146 -23.43 -21.22 44.55
N LYS A 147 -23.27 -20.14 43.76
CA LYS A 147 -23.69 -20.13 42.34
C LYS A 147 -22.69 -19.53 41.38
N SER A 148 -22.22 -20.39 40.47
CA SER A 148 -21.20 -20.03 39.50
C SER A 148 -21.69 -19.09 38.39
N LEU A 149 -20.81 -18.21 37.93
CA LEU A 149 -21.02 -17.27 36.83
C LEU A 149 -21.26 -18.01 35.50
N PHE A 150 -20.46 -19.03 35.22
CA PHE A 150 -20.57 -19.84 34.01
C PHE A 150 -21.23 -21.20 34.27
N LYS A 151 -21.85 -21.77 33.24
CA LYS A 151 -22.50 -23.10 33.27
C LYS A 151 -21.55 -24.26 33.56
N ASN A 152 -20.24 -24.05 33.41
CA ASN A 152 -19.20 -25.06 33.63
C ASN A 152 -18.65 -25.06 35.07
N GLY A 153 -19.26 -24.31 35.99
CA GLY A 153 -18.82 -24.23 37.39
C GLY A 153 -17.64 -23.30 37.65
N LYS A 154 -17.18 -22.51 36.66
CA LYS A 154 -16.11 -21.52 36.84
C LYS A 154 -16.67 -20.10 37.01
N ASP A 155 -15.91 -19.28 37.75
CA ASP A 155 -16.30 -17.91 38.10
C ASP A 155 -15.36 -16.83 37.57
N ASN A 156 -14.15 -17.21 37.13
CA ASN A 156 -13.16 -16.26 36.71
C ASN A 156 -13.45 -15.71 35.30
N LEU A 157 -14.19 -14.59 35.24
CA LEU A 157 -14.47 -13.86 34.00
C LEU A 157 -13.19 -13.48 33.24
N GLY A 158 -12.17 -12.97 33.94
CA GLY A 158 -10.92 -12.55 33.31
C GLY A 158 -10.23 -13.71 32.59
N HIS A 159 -10.12 -14.86 33.24
CA HIS A 159 -9.56 -16.08 32.68
C HIS A 159 -10.36 -16.64 31.51
N TYR A 160 -11.70 -16.63 31.61
CA TYR A 160 -12.60 -16.98 30.50
C TYR A 160 -12.33 -16.08 29.27
N LEU A 161 -12.26 -14.76 29.46
CA LEU A 161 -11.99 -13.79 28.39
C LEU A 161 -10.61 -14.03 27.76
N LEU A 162 -9.57 -14.31 28.56
CA LEU A 162 -8.24 -14.63 28.05
C LEU A 162 -8.24 -15.91 27.21
N LYS A 163 -8.92 -16.97 27.66
CA LYS A 163 -9.07 -18.22 26.89
C LYS A 163 -9.77 -17.98 25.55
N LYS A 164 -10.86 -17.22 25.52
CA LYS A 164 -11.57 -16.91 24.27
C LYS A 164 -10.70 -16.14 23.26
N ILE A 165 -9.85 -15.23 23.74
CA ILE A 165 -8.95 -14.47 22.86
C ILE A 165 -7.76 -15.32 22.39
N TYR A 166 -7.03 -15.96 23.31
CA TYR A 166 -5.71 -16.56 23.01
C TYR A 166 -5.73 -18.05 22.67
N LEU A 167 -6.77 -18.82 23.05
CA LEU A 167 -6.93 -20.22 22.65
C LEU A 167 -7.93 -20.41 21.51
N GLU A 168 -8.98 -19.58 21.46
CA GLU A 168 -10.07 -19.69 20.47
C GLU A 168 -10.01 -18.62 19.36
N GLY A 169 -9.14 -17.61 19.47
CA GLY A 169 -8.95 -16.62 18.41
C GLY A 169 -10.17 -15.70 18.17
N LYS A 170 -11.01 -15.48 19.19
CA LYS A 170 -12.31 -14.81 19.06
C LYS A 170 -12.25 -13.30 19.23
N THR A 171 -13.06 -12.60 18.43
CA THR A 171 -13.31 -11.17 18.51
C THR A 171 -14.27 -10.82 19.65
N LEU A 172 -14.30 -9.55 20.08
CA LEU A 172 -15.22 -9.09 21.13
C LEU A 172 -16.72 -9.36 20.81
N LYS A 173 -17.11 -9.37 19.53
CA LYS A 173 -18.49 -9.69 19.13
C LYS A 173 -18.81 -11.17 19.37
N GLU A 174 -17.89 -12.05 18.96
CA GLU A 174 -18.02 -13.50 19.17
C GLU A 174 -17.95 -13.87 20.65
N ILE A 175 -17.08 -13.21 21.41
CA ILE A 175 -17.00 -13.34 22.87
C ILE A 175 -18.33 -12.99 23.53
N ASN A 176 -19.02 -11.93 23.09
CA ASN A 176 -20.34 -11.58 23.61
C ASN A 176 -21.40 -12.62 23.24
N THR A 177 -21.40 -13.13 22.00
CA THR A 177 -22.32 -14.20 21.57
C THR A 177 -22.09 -15.52 22.31
N ASP A 178 -20.85 -15.84 22.65
CA ASP A 178 -20.50 -16.97 23.52
C ASP A 178 -20.89 -16.68 24.97
N PHE A 179 -20.62 -15.47 25.48
CA PHE A 179 -20.91 -15.08 26.86
C PHE A 179 -22.40 -15.24 27.18
N GLU A 180 -23.30 -14.73 26.33
CA GLU A 180 -24.75 -14.92 26.46
C GLU A 180 -25.19 -16.40 26.52
N LYS A 181 -24.41 -17.31 25.91
CA LYS A 181 -24.67 -18.76 25.91
C LYS A 181 -24.02 -19.48 27.08
N ASP A 182 -22.84 -19.04 27.52
CA ASP A 182 -22.01 -19.70 28.52
C ASP A 182 -22.34 -19.24 29.96
N ILE A 183 -22.98 -18.07 30.13
CA ILE A 183 -23.46 -17.60 31.44
C ILE A 183 -24.49 -18.56 32.05
N SER A 184 -24.40 -18.69 33.38
CA SER A 184 -25.35 -19.43 34.20
C SER A 184 -26.73 -18.77 34.20
N VAL A 185 -27.78 -19.58 34.43
CA VAL A 185 -29.18 -19.12 34.47
C VAL A 185 -29.41 -18.07 35.55
N HIS A 186 -28.54 -18.01 36.56
CA HIS A 186 -28.60 -17.08 37.69
C HIS A 186 -28.05 -15.68 37.39
N TYR A 187 -27.29 -15.50 36.31
CA TYR A 187 -26.65 -14.24 35.91
C TYR A 187 -27.21 -13.73 34.57
N LYS A 188 -28.52 -13.89 34.34
CA LYS A 188 -29.20 -13.40 33.14
C LYS A 188 -29.41 -11.88 33.18
N GLY A 189 -29.28 -11.25 32.01
CA GLY A 189 -29.50 -9.80 31.86
C GLY A 189 -28.27 -8.94 32.13
N LEU A 190 -27.08 -9.54 32.24
CA LEU A 190 -25.82 -8.83 32.26
C LEU A 190 -25.59 -8.03 30.97
N SER A 191 -25.00 -6.85 31.11
CA SER A 191 -24.47 -6.03 30.04
C SER A 191 -23.40 -6.80 29.23
N PRO A 192 -23.25 -6.49 27.92
CA PRO A 192 -22.21 -7.08 27.10
C PRO A 192 -20.81 -6.67 27.60
N ILE A 193 -19.84 -7.57 27.40
CA ILE A 193 -18.40 -7.33 27.57
C ILE A 193 -17.97 -6.19 26.63
N GLN A 194 -17.28 -5.19 27.20
CA GLN A 194 -16.71 -4.06 26.47
C GLN A 194 -15.17 -4.08 26.53
N TYR A 195 -14.49 -3.19 25.80
CA TYR A 195 -13.02 -3.11 25.86
C TYR A 195 -12.52 -2.64 27.23
N GLU A 196 -13.34 -1.85 27.92
CA GLU A 196 -13.20 -1.40 29.30
C GLU A 196 -13.16 -2.60 30.27
N THR A 197 -13.98 -3.63 30.01
CA THR A 197 -13.97 -4.89 30.77
C THR A 197 -12.63 -5.60 30.64
N LEU A 198 -12.13 -5.76 29.41
CA LEU A 198 -10.82 -6.39 29.14
C LEU A 198 -9.67 -5.60 29.78
N SER A 199 -9.68 -4.28 29.59
CA SER A 199 -8.70 -3.35 30.16
C SER A 199 -8.66 -3.39 31.69
N ALA A 200 -9.81 -3.57 32.36
CA ALA A 200 -9.88 -3.67 33.81
C ALA A 200 -9.13 -4.89 34.37
N TYR A 201 -9.11 -6.01 33.65
CA TYR A 201 -8.31 -7.23 33.95
C TYR A 201 -6.88 -7.19 33.37
N GLY A 202 -6.49 -6.08 32.72
CA GLY A 202 -5.20 -5.94 32.04
C GLY A 202 -5.08 -6.70 30.71
N ILE A 203 -6.18 -7.31 30.23
CA ILE A 203 -6.20 -8.13 29.01
C ILE A 203 -6.15 -7.21 27.79
N LYS A 204 -5.20 -7.48 26.89
CA LYS A 204 -5.05 -6.80 25.60
C LYS A 204 -5.23 -7.81 24.47
N PHE A 205 -5.76 -7.35 23.34
CA PHE A 205 -5.64 -8.11 22.09
C PHE A 205 -4.21 -8.00 21.54
N PRO A 206 -3.75 -8.95 20.70
CA PRO A 206 -2.55 -8.79 19.89
C PRO A 206 -2.57 -7.49 19.09
N LYS A 207 -1.39 -7.01 18.65
CA LYS A 207 -1.28 -5.76 17.88
C LYS A 207 -2.21 -5.81 16.66
N SER A 208 -2.96 -4.72 16.43
CA SER A 208 -4.00 -4.61 15.40
C SER A 208 -3.59 -5.15 14.02
N ALA A 209 -2.35 -4.86 13.60
CA ALA A 209 -1.73 -5.34 12.35
C ALA A 209 -1.84 -6.86 12.17
N PHE A 210 -1.33 -7.61 13.14
CA PHE A 210 -1.42 -9.07 13.18
C PHE A 210 -2.84 -9.54 13.47
N TRP A 211 -3.55 -8.88 14.40
CA TRP A 211 -4.83 -9.39 14.90
C TRP A 211 -5.92 -9.46 13.82
N LYS A 212 -6.09 -8.42 13.00
CA LYS A 212 -7.05 -8.52 11.88
C LYS A 212 -6.61 -9.57 10.86
N SER A 213 -5.30 -9.65 10.61
CA SER A 213 -4.70 -10.58 9.65
C SER A 213 -5.03 -12.02 10.01
N PHE A 214 -4.84 -12.35 11.29
CA PHE A 214 -5.24 -13.61 11.90
C PHE A 214 -6.75 -13.86 11.79
N ILE A 215 -7.61 -12.89 12.17
CA ILE A 215 -9.08 -13.07 12.15
C ILE A 215 -9.59 -13.46 10.76
N ALA A 216 -9.11 -12.80 9.71
CA ALA A 216 -9.60 -13.07 8.35
C ALA A 216 -9.09 -14.38 7.74
N THR A 217 -8.13 -15.07 8.40
CA THR A 217 -7.39 -16.21 7.83
C THR A 217 -7.41 -17.46 8.71
N ARG A 218 -7.85 -17.34 9.96
CA ARG A 218 -7.94 -18.46 10.92
C ARG A 218 -8.81 -19.63 10.46
N GLU A 219 -9.66 -19.40 9.44
CA GLU A 219 -10.58 -20.35 8.80
C GLU A 219 -10.13 -20.77 7.38
N ASP A 220 -9.14 -20.11 6.78
CA ASP A 220 -8.65 -20.40 5.42
C ASP A 220 -7.83 -21.71 5.32
N PHE A 221 -7.40 -22.27 6.46
CA PHE A 221 -6.51 -23.42 6.55
C PHE A 221 -7.17 -24.62 7.28
N PRO A 222 -7.91 -25.49 6.57
CA PRO A 222 -8.69 -26.57 7.18
C PRO A 222 -7.88 -27.83 7.55
N TYR A 223 -6.54 -27.77 7.53
CA TYR A 223 -5.66 -28.91 7.81
C TYR A 223 -4.84 -28.69 9.08
N GLU A 224 -4.41 -29.78 9.71
CA GLU A 224 -3.53 -29.76 10.88
C GLU A 224 -2.08 -30.08 10.48
N TYR A 225 -1.15 -29.15 10.72
CA TYR A 225 0.26 -29.30 10.42
C TYR A 225 1.00 -29.98 11.59
N LYS A 226 1.83 -30.98 11.31
CA LYS A 226 2.63 -31.67 12.34
C LYS A 226 4.08 -31.20 12.25
N PRO A 227 4.58 -30.43 13.23
CA PRO A 227 5.96 -29.93 13.19
C PRO A 227 6.96 -31.07 13.39
N ARG A 228 8.13 -30.99 12.74
CA ARG A 228 9.23 -31.96 12.86
C ARG A 228 9.77 -32.06 14.29
N LYS A 229 9.76 -30.94 15.03
CA LYS A 229 10.09 -30.88 16.45
C LYS A 229 8.81 -30.56 17.25
N PRO A 230 8.39 -31.40 18.21
CA PRO A 230 7.28 -31.04 19.10
C PRO A 230 7.62 -29.78 19.91
N ILE A 231 6.61 -29.14 20.51
CA ILE A 231 6.89 -28.27 21.66
C ILE A 231 7.58 -29.14 22.72
N GLU A 232 8.71 -28.68 23.24
CA GLU A 232 9.33 -29.26 24.43
C GLU A 232 8.29 -29.23 25.56
N SER A 233 7.97 -30.39 26.15
CA SER A 233 6.93 -30.47 27.18
C SER A 233 7.34 -29.66 28.41
N ARG A 234 6.70 -28.50 28.60
CA ARG A 234 7.01 -27.55 29.69
C ARG A 234 6.40 -27.95 31.03
N ASN A 235 5.50 -28.95 31.02
CA ASN A 235 4.96 -29.56 32.24
C ASN A 235 6.01 -30.51 32.84
N GLY A 236 6.67 -30.06 33.90
CA GLY A 236 7.73 -30.79 34.58
C GLY A 236 7.19 -31.91 35.48
N THR A 237 7.69 -33.13 35.29
CA THR A 237 7.49 -34.24 36.23
C THR A 237 8.72 -34.37 37.13
N ASN A 238 8.55 -34.16 38.43
CA ASN A 238 9.62 -34.30 39.41
C ASN A 238 10.03 -35.77 39.63
N VAL A 239 11.26 -36.17 39.26
CA VAL A 239 11.98 -37.27 39.92
C VAL A 239 13.48 -36.93 40.08
N SER A 240 13.80 -36.45 41.27
CA SER A 240 15.10 -36.47 41.97
C SER A 240 16.40 -36.81 41.21
N SER A 241 17.34 -35.87 41.22
CA SER A 241 18.64 -36.10 41.87
C SER A 241 19.03 -34.86 42.70
N ALA A 242 19.66 -35.08 43.86
CA ALA A 242 19.73 -34.06 44.90
C ALA A 242 20.88 -33.05 44.70
N LYS A 243 20.53 -31.76 44.75
CA LYS A 243 21.35 -30.60 45.17
C LYS A 243 22.87 -30.69 44.93
N ALA A 244 23.30 -30.19 43.77
CA ALA A 244 24.42 -29.26 43.76
C ALA A 244 23.85 -27.83 43.79
N ASN A 245 24.30 -26.99 44.73
CA ASN A 245 24.04 -25.56 44.67
C ASN A 245 24.81 -24.96 43.50
N VAL A 246 24.19 -24.88 42.33
CA VAL A 246 24.58 -23.90 41.32
C VAL A 246 23.58 -22.76 41.39
N VAL A 247 23.87 -21.83 42.31
CA VAL A 247 23.62 -20.43 41.99
C VAL A 247 24.40 -20.20 40.70
N SER A 248 23.71 -20.09 39.57
CA SER A 248 24.31 -19.48 38.40
C SER A 248 24.58 -18.04 38.79
N LYS A 249 25.79 -17.81 39.33
CA LYS A 249 26.45 -16.52 39.12
C LYS A 249 26.39 -16.33 37.62
N VAL A 250 25.50 -15.45 37.16
CA VAL A 250 25.65 -14.82 35.85
C VAL A 250 27.05 -14.21 35.95
N SER A 251 28.00 -14.89 35.31
CA SER A 251 29.36 -14.41 35.22
C SER A 251 29.24 -13.11 34.43
N PRO A 252 29.64 -11.97 35.01
CA PRO A 252 29.33 -10.67 34.42
C PRO A 252 29.83 -10.67 32.97
N LYS A 253 28.96 -10.29 32.02
CA LYS A 253 29.36 -10.24 30.62
C LYS A 253 30.53 -9.28 30.53
N LYS A 254 31.56 -9.62 29.75
CA LYS A 254 32.84 -8.90 29.74
C LYS A 254 32.68 -7.41 29.42
N PHE A 255 31.66 -7.08 28.63
CA PHE A 255 31.32 -5.72 28.21
C PHE A 255 30.01 -5.19 28.83
N GLU A 256 29.46 -5.82 29.87
CA GLU A 256 28.18 -5.43 30.52
C GLU A 256 28.16 -3.99 31.05
N ASN A 257 29.35 -3.48 31.40
CA ASN A 257 29.53 -2.12 31.95
C ASN A 257 29.85 -1.05 30.88
N VAL A 258 29.91 -1.41 29.59
CA VAL A 258 30.17 -0.46 28.49
C VAL A 258 28.95 0.44 28.31
N LYS A 259 29.15 1.75 28.40
CA LYS A 259 28.04 2.71 28.35
C LYS A 259 27.71 3.10 26.92
N ASP A 260 26.45 3.44 26.63
CA ASP A 260 26.03 3.78 25.26
C ASP A 260 26.85 4.94 24.64
N TRP A 261 27.35 5.89 25.44
CA TRP A 261 28.22 6.98 24.95
C TRP A 261 29.64 6.51 24.58
N GLU A 262 30.10 5.39 25.13
CA GLU A 262 31.36 4.75 24.73
C GLU A 262 31.17 4.03 23.40
N LEU A 263 30.02 3.38 23.20
CA LEU A 263 29.60 2.81 21.92
C LEU A 263 29.50 3.89 20.83
N ASP A 264 28.88 5.05 21.15
CA ASP A 264 28.81 6.21 20.23
C ASP A 264 30.20 6.67 19.78
N LYS A 265 31.18 6.74 20.69
CA LYS A 265 32.55 7.13 20.35
C LYS A 265 33.27 6.07 19.51
N LEU A 266 33.00 4.78 19.74
CA LEU A 266 33.56 3.69 18.94
C LEU A 266 32.98 3.68 17.52
N SER A 267 31.67 3.81 17.36
CA SER A 267 31.04 3.91 16.03
C SER A 267 31.54 5.12 15.26
N ASP A 268 31.62 6.29 15.91
CA ASP A 268 32.19 7.51 15.33
C ASP A 268 33.64 7.32 14.86
N ALA A 269 34.46 6.64 15.66
CA ALA A 269 35.86 6.39 15.33
C ALA A 269 36.02 5.44 14.14
N VAL A 270 35.20 4.37 14.07
CA VAL A 270 35.17 3.46 12.92
C VAL A 270 34.75 4.19 11.64
N ILE A 271 33.71 5.03 11.73
CA ILE A 271 33.18 5.76 10.57
C ILE A 271 34.20 6.81 10.07
N LYS A 272 34.92 7.48 10.99
CA LYS A 272 36.02 8.41 10.67
C LYS A 272 37.22 7.74 9.99
N GLY A 273 37.38 6.41 10.10
CA GLY A 273 38.34 5.65 9.30
C GLY A 273 37.99 5.54 7.81
N ASN A 274 36.77 5.94 7.42
CA ASN A 274 36.27 6.06 6.04
C ASN A 274 36.47 4.83 5.13
N GLY A 275 36.57 3.63 5.70
CA GLY A 275 36.80 2.38 4.95
C GLY A 275 38.20 1.78 5.13
N SER A 276 39.21 2.58 5.50
CA SER A 276 40.55 2.06 5.80
C SER A 276 40.58 1.35 7.14
N VAL A 277 41.02 0.08 7.14
CA VAL A 277 41.16 -0.73 8.36
C VAL A 277 42.25 -0.15 9.26
N GLU A 278 43.33 0.37 8.67
CA GLU A 278 44.40 1.03 9.43
C GLU A 278 43.96 2.34 10.06
N GLU A 279 43.32 3.23 9.28
CA GLU A 279 42.90 4.52 9.82
C GLU A 279 41.76 4.35 10.83
N ALA A 280 40.81 3.44 10.62
CA ALA A 280 39.82 3.09 11.64
C ALA A 280 40.49 2.62 12.95
N LYS A 281 41.47 1.71 12.90
CA LYS A 281 42.23 1.27 14.08
C LYS A 281 43.00 2.43 14.75
N ARG A 282 43.54 3.38 13.98
CA ARG A 282 44.18 4.59 14.51
C ARG A 282 43.17 5.53 15.17
N GLN A 283 42.00 5.74 14.57
CA GLN A 283 40.94 6.59 15.12
C GLN A 283 40.33 5.99 16.39
N ILE A 284 40.13 4.66 16.44
CA ILE A 284 39.70 3.94 17.66
C ILE A 284 40.72 4.15 18.79
N LYS A 285 42.02 4.02 18.51
CA LYS A 285 43.09 4.29 19.49
C LYS A 285 43.22 5.76 19.91
N LYS A 286 42.88 6.70 19.03
CA LYS A 286 42.84 8.16 19.32
C LYS A 286 41.60 8.56 20.12
N SER A 287 40.49 7.83 20.00
CA SER A 287 39.28 8.09 20.77
C SER A 287 39.59 7.93 22.26
N SER A 288 39.42 9.00 23.03
CA SER A 288 39.84 9.08 24.44
C SER A 288 38.88 8.33 25.39
N ILE A 289 38.73 7.03 25.14
CA ILE A 289 37.90 6.10 25.89
C ILE A 289 38.75 5.49 27.01
N LYS A 290 38.25 5.51 28.25
CA LYS A 290 38.97 4.99 29.42
C LYS A 290 39.15 3.46 29.36
N ASN A 291 38.27 2.76 28.65
CA ASN A 291 38.29 1.31 28.50
C ASN A 291 39.09 0.89 27.25
N THR A 292 40.39 0.63 27.43
CA THR A 292 41.29 0.13 26.37
C THR A 292 40.86 -1.22 25.80
N GLU A 293 40.15 -2.04 26.58
CA GLU A 293 39.74 -3.38 26.18
C GLU A 293 38.58 -3.35 25.16
N SER A 294 37.61 -2.46 25.34
CA SER A 294 36.53 -2.23 24.36
C SER A 294 37.08 -1.75 23.01
N SER A 295 38.05 -0.82 23.03
CA SER A 295 38.73 -0.34 21.83
C SER A 295 39.53 -1.45 21.13
N ASN A 296 40.20 -2.32 21.89
CA ASN A 296 40.90 -3.48 21.35
C ASN A 296 39.94 -4.52 20.77
N PHE A 297 38.77 -4.74 21.40
CA PHE A 297 37.73 -5.65 20.92
C PHE A 297 37.17 -5.22 19.56
N VAL A 298 36.73 -3.96 19.43
CA VAL A 298 36.24 -3.44 18.13
C VAL A 298 37.35 -3.46 17.07
N SER A 299 38.60 -3.18 17.47
CA SER A 299 39.75 -3.29 16.55
C SER A 299 40.05 -4.72 16.08
N LYS A 300 39.70 -5.74 16.89
CA LYS A 300 39.90 -7.16 16.56
C LYS A 300 38.86 -7.65 15.55
N TYR A 301 37.58 -7.35 15.79
CA TYR A 301 36.44 -7.82 14.99
C TYR A 301 35.93 -6.78 13.98
N LEU A 302 36.77 -5.82 13.59
CA LEU A 302 36.39 -4.68 12.76
C LEU A 302 35.87 -5.10 11.38
N SER A 303 36.43 -6.19 10.81
CA SER A 303 36.04 -6.71 9.51
C SER A 303 34.65 -7.34 9.56
N GLU A 304 34.41 -8.19 10.56
CA GLU A 304 33.16 -8.88 10.83
C GLU A 304 32.03 -7.89 11.14
N ILE A 305 32.29 -6.94 12.05
CA ILE A 305 31.34 -5.87 12.41
C ILE A 305 30.97 -5.06 11.16
N SER A 306 31.94 -4.66 10.35
CA SER A 306 31.67 -3.82 9.17
C SER A 306 30.96 -4.59 8.04
N SER A 307 31.26 -5.88 7.85
CA SER A 307 30.54 -6.74 6.91
C SER A 307 29.05 -6.85 7.27
N VAL A 308 28.74 -7.08 8.55
CA VAL A 308 27.36 -7.10 9.06
C VAL A 308 26.68 -5.73 8.93
N VAL A 309 27.40 -4.63 9.13
CA VAL A 309 26.84 -3.27 8.95
C VAL A 309 26.51 -2.99 7.49
N LEU A 310 27.39 -3.33 6.55
CA LEU A 310 27.18 -3.12 5.11
C LEU A 310 25.98 -3.91 4.58
N GLU A 311 25.74 -5.11 5.13
CA GLU A 311 24.55 -5.90 4.83
C GLU A 311 23.27 -5.27 5.42
N LYS A 312 23.31 -4.83 6.70
CA LYS A 312 22.18 -4.16 7.39
C LYS A 312 21.73 -2.86 6.72
N VAL A 313 22.64 -2.10 6.11
CA VAL A 313 22.30 -0.86 5.37
C VAL A 313 22.00 -1.09 3.90
N HIS A 314 21.99 -2.34 3.44
CA HIS A 314 21.79 -2.72 2.03
C HIS A 314 22.71 -1.97 1.05
N ALA A 315 24.01 -1.87 1.39
CA ALA A 315 25.00 -1.30 0.48
C ALA A 315 25.06 -2.11 -0.84
N SER A 316 25.34 -1.46 -1.96
CA SER A 316 25.56 -2.18 -3.23
C SER A 316 26.81 -3.05 -3.14
N ASP A 317 26.86 -4.13 -3.94
CA ASP A 317 28.01 -5.04 -3.91
C ASP A 317 29.32 -4.35 -4.35
N GLU A 318 29.22 -3.32 -5.21
CA GLU A 318 30.32 -2.41 -5.55
C GLU A 318 30.83 -1.63 -4.32
N MET A 319 29.94 -1.13 -3.46
CA MET A 319 30.33 -0.43 -2.23
C MET A 319 30.87 -1.39 -1.16
N LYS A 320 30.42 -2.65 -1.16
CA LYS A 320 31.00 -3.71 -0.32
C LYS A 320 32.43 -4.05 -0.77
N ASP A 321 32.64 -4.22 -2.07
CA ASP A 321 33.98 -4.43 -2.64
C ASP A 321 34.91 -3.22 -2.40
N PHE A 322 34.41 -1.99 -2.58
CA PHE A 322 35.16 -0.77 -2.29
C PHE A 322 35.54 -0.64 -0.80
N TYR A 323 34.74 -1.16 0.12
CA TYR A 323 35.13 -1.23 1.53
C TYR A 323 36.22 -2.29 1.77
N GLU A 324 36.06 -3.49 1.22
CA GLU A 324 37.01 -4.60 1.38
C GLU A 324 38.38 -4.31 0.75
N ASN A 325 38.40 -3.61 -0.37
CA ASN A 325 39.60 -3.25 -1.12
C ASN A 325 40.03 -1.79 -0.89
N TYR A 326 39.49 -1.11 0.14
CA TYR A 326 39.58 0.35 0.28
C TYR A 326 41.00 0.90 0.15
N ASP A 327 41.97 0.32 0.84
CA ASP A 327 43.34 0.82 0.82
C ASP A 327 43.99 0.73 -0.58
N ASN A 328 43.58 -0.26 -1.39
CA ASN A 328 44.02 -0.48 -2.78
C ASN A 328 43.27 0.36 -3.83
N LEU A 329 42.16 1.02 -3.47
CA LEU A 329 41.38 1.83 -4.42
C LEU A 329 42.15 3.05 -4.95
N SER A 330 41.91 3.39 -6.21
CA SER A 330 42.34 4.66 -6.80
C SER A 330 41.69 5.86 -6.11
N LYS A 331 42.27 7.05 -6.28
CA LYS A 331 41.72 8.29 -5.70
C LYS A 331 40.26 8.54 -6.14
N SER A 332 39.96 8.34 -7.42
CA SER A 332 38.60 8.48 -7.97
C SER A 332 37.60 7.53 -7.29
N GLN A 333 37.97 6.26 -7.09
CA GLN A 333 37.12 5.29 -6.38
C GLN A 333 36.93 5.65 -4.90
N LYS A 334 37.96 6.16 -4.22
CA LYS A 334 37.88 6.68 -2.84
C LYS A 334 36.97 7.91 -2.74
N ASP A 335 36.99 8.78 -3.75
CA ASP A 335 36.09 9.94 -3.86
C ASP A 335 34.64 9.49 -4.10
N ILE A 336 34.40 8.50 -4.96
CA ILE A 336 33.06 7.88 -5.19
C ILE A 336 32.53 7.23 -3.90
N PHE A 337 33.34 6.42 -3.22
CA PHE A 337 32.96 5.79 -1.94
C PHE A 337 32.61 6.84 -0.88
N SER A 338 33.41 7.90 -0.79
CA SER A 338 33.16 9.01 0.14
C SER A 338 31.91 9.81 -0.24
N ALA A 339 31.65 10.01 -1.53
CA ALA A 339 30.46 10.68 -2.02
C ALA A 339 29.18 9.86 -1.73
N TYR A 340 29.22 8.54 -1.91
CA TYR A 340 28.10 7.64 -1.60
C TYR A 340 27.57 7.87 -0.18
N TRP A 341 28.45 7.81 0.83
CA TRP A 341 28.07 8.00 2.24
C TRP A 341 27.74 9.44 2.64
N ASN A 342 28.13 10.45 1.85
CA ASN A 342 27.85 11.86 2.15
C ASN A 342 26.74 12.47 1.27
N SER A 343 26.28 11.77 0.23
CA SER A 343 25.24 12.21 -0.70
C SER A 343 23.84 12.32 -0.07
N ASN A 344 23.59 11.54 0.99
CA ASN A 344 22.31 11.49 1.69
C ASN A 344 22.53 11.45 3.21
N SER A 345 21.99 12.44 3.93
CA SER A 345 22.07 12.51 5.40
C SER A 345 21.43 11.30 6.08
N GLN A 346 20.34 10.74 5.52
CA GLN A 346 19.66 9.57 6.06
C GLN A 346 20.54 8.31 5.98
N MET A 347 21.27 8.11 4.88
CA MET A 347 22.21 6.97 4.74
C MET A 347 23.38 7.06 5.72
N LYS A 348 23.86 8.29 5.97
CA LYS A 348 24.91 8.57 6.96
C LYS A 348 24.44 8.28 8.39
N GLU A 349 23.21 8.66 8.71
CA GLU A 349 22.56 8.37 10.00
C GLU A 349 22.33 6.86 10.18
N GLN A 350 21.75 6.19 9.17
CA GLN A 350 21.54 4.74 9.16
C GLN A 350 22.84 3.94 9.33
N ARG A 351 23.92 4.33 8.63
CA ARG A 351 25.25 3.74 8.83
C ARG A 351 25.79 3.94 10.25
N SER A 352 25.53 5.10 10.87
CA SER A 352 25.96 5.37 12.23
C SER A 352 25.21 4.49 13.25
N THR A 353 23.89 4.46 13.17
CA THR A 353 23.03 3.61 14.02
C THR A 353 23.38 2.13 13.85
N ALA A 354 23.45 1.63 12.61
CA ALA A 354 23.80 0.24 12.34
C ALA A 354 25.20 -0.14 12.87
N MET A 355 26.17 0.77 12.80
CA MET A 355 27.51 0.56 13.38
C MET A 355 27.46 0.45 14.90
N LYS A 356 26.77 1.36 15.58
CA LYS A 356 26.59 1.31 17.05
C LYS A 356 25.92 0.01 17.49
N ASP A 357 24.79 -0.33 16.86
CA ASP A 357 23.99 -1.52 17.20
C ASP A 357 24.75 -2.82 16.93
N THR A 358 25.60 -2.84 15.89
CA THR A 358 26.41 -4.04 15.57
C THR A 358 27.62 -4.18 16.49
N ILE A 359 28.27 -3.08 16.90
CA ILE A 359 29.29 -3.13 17.97
C ILE A 359 28.67 -3.66 19.26
N LYS A 360 27.47 -3.17 19.63
CA LYS A 360 26.72 -3.61 20.81
C LYS A 360 26.40 -5.10 20.75
N LEU A 361 25.83 -5.57 19.64
CA LEU A 361 25.55 -6.99 19.38
C LEU A 361 26.79 -7.88 19.56
N PHE A 362 27.93 -7.50 18.97
CA PHE A 362 29.17 -8.26 19.11
C PHE A 362 29.69 -8.29 20.55
N MET A 363 29.57 -7.19 21.31
CA MET A 363 29.95 -7.12 22.72
C MET A 363 29.03 -7.92 23.64
N GLU A 364 27.71 -7.93 23.37
CA GLU A 364 26.71 -8.65 24.15
C GLU A 364 26.78 -10.17 23.92
N ALA A 365 27.00 -10.59 22.66
CA ALA A 365 27.19 -11.99 22.28
C ALA A 365 28.53 -12.55 22.79
N TYR A 366 29.59 -11.73 22.91
CA TYR A 366 30.90 -12.20 23.38
C TYR A 366 30.86 -12.89 24.77
N GLY A 367 29.87 -12.55 25.61
CA GLY A 367 29.70 -13.18 26.91
C GLY A 367 30.91 -12.94 27.82
N VAL A 368 31.48 -14.01 28.38
CA VAL A 368 32.60 -13.93 29.34
C VAL A 368 33.97 -13.92 28.65
N ASP A 369 34.18 -14.81 27.67
CA ASP A 369 35.49 -15.07 27.05
C ASP A 369 35.46 -15.20 25.50
N GLY A 370 34.26 -15.22 24.89
CA GLY A 370 34.07 -15.43 23.46
C GLY A 370 34.03 -16.89 22.99
N ASN A 371 34.05 -17.88 23.89
CA ASN A 371 33.96 -19.30 23.51
C ASN A 371 32.52 -19.86 23.50
N ASN A 372 31.52 -19.01 23.77
CA ASN A 372 30.12 -19.41 23.75
C ASN A 372 29.58 -19.60 22.31
N GLU A 373 28.48 -20.33 22.18
CA GLU A 373 27.86 -20.68 20.90
C GLU A 373 27.34 -19.45 20.14
N GLU A 374 26.63 -18.55 20.82
CA GLU A 374 26.06 -17.30 20.27
C GLU A 374 27.12 -16.42 19.56
N PHE A 375 28.29 -16.23 20.16
CA PHE A 375 29.38 -15.48 19.55
C PHE A 375 30.02 -16.21 18.37
N ARG A 376 30.13 -17.54 18.45
CA ARG A 376 30.70 -18.36 17.38
C ARG A 376 29.79 -18.38 16.15
N ASP A 377 28.48 -18.44 16.34
CA ASP A 377 27.50 -18.36 15.26
C ASP A 377 27.45 -16.95 14.65
N LEU A 378 27.55 -15.89 15.46
CA LEU A 378 27.65 -14.52 14.96
C LEU A 378 28.92 -14.29 14.13
N LEU A 379 30.06 -14.84 14.55
CA LEU A 379 31.31 -14.82 13.77
C LEU A 379 31.17 -15.62 12.48
N LYS A 380 30.59 -16.82 12.54
CA LYS A 380 30.36 -17.69 11.38
C LYS A 380 29.49 -16.97 10.35
N TYR A 381 28.35 -16.40 10.76
CA TYR A 381 27.50 -15.58 9.90
C TYR A 381 28.28 -14.43 9.24
N ALA A 382 29.05 -13.67 10.03
CA ALA A 382 29.85 -12.56 9.51
C ALA A 382 30.93 -13.02 8.51
N HIS A 383 31.46 -14.24 8.65
CA HIS A 383 32.41 -14.85 7.71
C HIS A 383 31.73 -15.41 6.45
N GLU A 384 30.48 -15.87 6.53
CA GLU A 384 29.71 -16.46 5.41
C GLU A 384 29.14 -15.40 4.44
N ILE A 385 28.86 -14.17 4.89
CA ILE A 385 28.34 -13.06 4.05
C ILE A 385 29.14 -12.87 2.75
N LYS A 386 30.48 -12.86 2.82
CA LYS A 386 31.34 -12.60 1.65
C LYS A 386 31.39 -13.79 0.68
N PRO A 387 31.70 -15.03 1.11
CA PRO A 387 31.59 -16.23 0.27
C PRO A 387 30.23 -16.36 -0.41
N GLU A 388 29.12 -16.17 0.31
CA GLU A 388 27.77 -16.23 -0.28
C GLU A 388 27.54 -15.16 -1.33
N ARG A 389 27.95 -13.90 -1.07
CA ARG A 389 27.86 -12.82 -2.06
C ARG A 389 28.64 -13.16 -3.33
N LEU A 390 29.87 -13.66 -3.19
CA LEU A 390 30.71 -14.04 -4.32
C LEU A 390 30.13 -15.23 -5.09
N GLU A 391 29.53 -16.21 -4.41
CA GLU A 391 28.87 -17.34 -5.08
C GLU A 391 27.59 -16.90 -5.81
N ARG A 392 26.77 -16.02 -5.22
CA ARG A 392 25.63 -15.40 -5.92
C ARG A 392 26.09 -14.63 -7.17
N GLN A 393 27.19 -13.88 -7.07
CA GLN A 393 27.77 -13.15 -8.20
C GLN A 393 28.36 -14.10 -9.26
N ARG A 394 29.01 -15.21 -8.85
CA ARG A 394 29.51 -16.25 -9.75
C ARG A 394 28.38 -16.92 -10.52
N LEU A 395 27.30 -17.29 -9.84
CA LEU A 395 26.10 -17.87 -10.46
C LEU A 395 25.40 -16.89 -11.41
N HIS A 396 25.36 -15.59 -11.06
CA HIS A 396 24.88 -14.54 -11.96
C HIS A 396 25.76 -14.44 -13.21
N ASN A 397 27.08 -14.41 -13.06
CA ASN A 397 28.03 -14.29 -14.17
C ASN A 397 28.06 -15.55 -15.05
N LEU A 398 27.85 -16.74 -14.48
CA LEU A 398 27.68 -17.97 -15.26
C LEU A 398 26.42 -17.89 -16.14
N LYS A 399 25.28 -17.50 -15.57
CA LYS A 399 24.06 -17.30 -16.35
C LYS A 399 24.23 -16.22 -17.42
N GLN A 400 24.92 -15.13 -17.10
CA GLN A 400 25.23 -14.10 -18.08
C GLN A 400 26.11 -14.64 -19.21
N ALA A 401 27.14 -15.43 -18.89
CA ALA A 401 27.98 -16.09 -19.89
C ALA A 401 27.23 -17.16 -20.70
N GLU A 402 26.33 -17.93 -20.10
CA GLU A 402 25.42 -18.85 -20.80
C GLU A 402 24.55 -18.10 -21.81
N TYR A 403 23.96 -16.97 -21.41
CA TYR A 403 23.22 -16.10 -22.32
C TYR A 403 24.11 -15.52 -23.41
N ASP A 404 25.26 -14.95 -23.06
CA ASP A 404 26.19 -14.33 -24.01
C ASP A 404 26.75 -15.38 -25.00
N GLU A 405 26.96 -16.62 -24.58
CA GLU A 405 27.36 -17.75 -25.44
C GLU A 405 26.20 -18.23 -26.33
N MET A 406 24.96 -18.30 -25.83
CA MET A 406 23.78 -18.52 -26.67
C MET A 406 23.61 -17.40 -27.72
N PHE A 407 23.83 -16.14 -27.35
CA PHE A 407 23.79 -15.01 -28.28
C PHE A 407 24.98 -14.99 -29.26
N ALA A 408 26.15 -15.51 -28.88
CA ALA A 408 27.32 -15.64 -29.75
C ALA A 408 27.26 -16.87 -30.69
N LYS A 409 26.50 -17.91 -30.33
CA LYS A 409 26.25 -19.09 -31.19
C LYS A 409 25.16 -18.86 -32.22
N LEU A 410 24.17 -18.01 -31.94
CA LEU A 410 23.09 -17.67 -32.87
C LEU A 410 23.61 -17.31 -34.29
N PRO A 411 24.63 -16.46 -34.49
CA PRO A 411 25.20 -16.20 -35.82
C PRO A 411 25.78 -17.44 -36.52
N ALA A 412 26.43 -18.34 -35.77
CA ALA A 412 27.09 -19.53 -36.30
C ALA A 412 26.10 -20.65 -36.61
N GLU A 413 25.11 -20.92 -35.74
CA GLU A 413 23.99 -21.83 -36.05
C GLU A 413 23.17 -21.32 -37.24
N ILE A 414 23.02 -19.99 -37.38
CA ILE A 414 22.43 -19.35 -38.56
C ILE A 414 23.30 -19.50 -39.82
N GLU A 415 24.61 -19.74 -39.71
CA GLU A 415 25.48 -20.02 -40.87
C GLU A 415 25.58 -21.51 -41.21
N GLU A 416 25.69 -22.42 -40.23
CA GLU A 416 25.65 -23.86 -40.47
C GLU A 416 24.29 -24.30 -41.04
N THR A 417 23.17 -23.81 -40.50
CA THR A 417 21.84 -24.06 -41.10
C THR A 417 21.67 -23.40 -42.47
N LYS A 418 22.41 -22.32 -42.78
CA LYS A 418 22.48 -21.77 -44.16
C LYS A 418 23.35 -22.62 -45.07
N GLU A 419 24.38 -23.30 -44.60
CA GLU A 419 25.22 -24.16 -45.44
C GLU A 419 24.54 -25.49 -45.74
N GLU A 420 23.89 -26.12 -44.76
CA GLU A 420 23.04 -27.28 -45.00
C GLU A 420 21.87 -26.93 -45.94
N ALA A 421 21.19 -25.79 -45.74
CA ALA A 421 20.12 -25.33 -46.63
C ALA A 421 20.60 -24.91 -48.04
N LYS A 422 21.85 -24.43 -48.20
CA LYS A 422 22.43 -24.14 -49.53
C LYS A 422 22.64 -25.40 -50.36
N SER A 423 22.83 -26.57 -49.76
CA SER A 423 23.08 -27.82 -50.49
C SER A 423 21.83 -28.38 -51.19
N ILE A 424 20.63 -27.95 -50.79
CA ILE A 424 19.35 -28.53 -51.24
C ILE A 424 18.68 -27.70 -52.35
N LEU A 425 19.15 -26.47 -52.61
CA LEU A 425 18.51 -25.51 -53.51
C LEU A 425 19.47 -24.95 -54.58
N SER A 426 19.99 -25.83 -55.44
CA SER A 426 20.65 -25.42 -56.68
C SER A 426 19.65 -25.28 -57.84
N GLU A 427 19.59 -24.05 -58.39
CA GLU A 427 19.07 -23.67 -59.72
C GLU A 427 17.52 -23.69 -59.88
N GLU A 428 16.83 -22.68 -60.44
CA GLU A 428 17.24 -21.55 -61.28
C GLU A 428 16.56 -20.19 -60.94
N LYS A 429 17.31 -19.10 -61.15
CA LYS A 429 16.88 -17.78 -61.67
C LYS A 429 15.59 -17.11 -61.11
N LEU A 430 15.76 -16.19 -60.16
CA LEU A 430 15.12 -14.86 -60.21
C LEU A 430 16.08 -13.78 -59.70
N LYS A 431 16.12 -12.63 -60.38
CA LYS A 431 16.99 -11.48 -60.03
C LYS A 431 16.39 -10.66 -58.88
N PRO A 432 17.20 -9.98 -58.05
CA PRO A 432 16.68 -9.11 -56.99
C PRO A 432 15.95 -7.90 -57.58
N VAL A 433 14.72 -7.66 -57.12
CA VAL A 433 13.96 -6.44 -57.40
C VAL A 433 14.29 -5.41 -56.32
N PRO A 434 14.61 -4.15 -56.66
CA PRO A 434 15.03 -3.14 -55.70
C PRO A 434 13.87 -2.66 -54.82
N ILE A 435 14.24 -2.17 -53.64
CA ILE A 435 13.32 -1.49 -52.71
C ILE A 435 12.93 -0.13 -53.30
N ASN A 436 11.70 0.02 -53.79
CA ASN A 436 10.90 1.23 -53.55
C ASN A 436 9.41 1.08 -53.92
N GLU A 437 8.58 1.84 -53.18
CA GLU A 437 7.30 2.41 -53.62
C GLU A 437 6.17 1.47 -54.11
N ASP A 438 5.62 0.62 -53.23
CA ASP A 438 4.17 0.33 -53.33
C ASP A 438 3.47 -0.01 -51.99
N LYS A 439 2.17 0.30 -51.90
CA LYS A 439 1.39 0.44 -50.65
C LYS A 439 0.76 -0.87 -50.13
N SER A 440 1.49 -1.98 -50.10
CA SER A 440 0.91 -3.26 -49.62
C SER A 440 1.84 -4.23 -48.87
N LEU A 441 2.95 -3.73 -48.29
CA LEU A 441 3.69 -4.49 -47.28
C LEU A 441 2.80 -4.74 -46.06
N ARG A 442 2.21 -5.94 -45.98
CA ARG A 442 1.47 -6.39 -44.80
C ARG A 442 2.43 -6.35 -43.60
N THR A 443 1.95 -5.75 -42.51
CA THR A 443 2.70 -5.61 -41.25
C THR A 443 2.93 -6.94 -40.53
N TYR A 444 2.42 -8.04 -41.07
CA TYR A 444 2.48 -9.38 -40.52
C TYR A 444 2.74 -10.42 -41.63
N THR A 445 3.27 -11.57 -41.22
CA THR A 445 3.46 -12.77 -42.06
C THR A 445 2.53 -13.87 -41.57
N VAL A 446 1.93 -14.61 -42.51
CA VAL A 446 1.05 -15.77 -42.24
C VAL A 446 1.85 -17.05 -42.45
N PHE A 447 1.71 -18.02 -41.56
CA PHE A 447 2.38 -19.32 -41.62
C PHE A 447 1.33 -20.45 -41.75
N PRO A 448 1.00 -20.89 -42.98
CA PRO A 448 -0.06 -21.87 -43.19
C PRO A 448 0.20 -23.25 -42.60
N ALA A 449 1.46 -23.64 -42.44
CA ALA A 449 1.84 -24.93 -41.86
C ALA A 449 1.59 -25.01 -40.34
N THR A 450 1.57 -23.88 -39.64
CA THR A 450 1.40 -23.80 -38.18
C THR A 450 0.11 -23.09 -37.75
N HIS A 451 -0.67 -22.58 -38.69
CA HIS A 451 -1.87 -21.76 -38.45
C HIS A 451 -1.59 -20.50 -37.60
N GLU A 452 -0.51 -19.78 -37.92
CA GLU A 452 -0.07 -18.61 -37.16
C GLU A 452 -0.01 -17.31 -37.98
N ILE A 453 -0.32 -16.19 -37.34
CA ILE A 453 0.00 -14.84 -37.79
C ILE A 453 1.10 -14.28 -36.89
N ARG A 454 2.20 -13.78 -37.48
CA ARG A 454 3.29 -13.11 -36.74
C ARG A 454 3.50 -11.70 -37.26
N TYR A 455 3.53 -10.71 -36.36
CA TYR A 455 3.82 -9.33 -36.72
C TYR A 455 5.31 -9.14 -37.07
N ASN A 456 5.60 -8.38 -38.12
CA ASN A 456 6.94 -8.15 -38.66
C ASN A 456 7.65 -7.00 -37.91
N GLY A 457 7.83 -7.15 -36.59
CA GLY A 457 8.47 -6.16 -35.71
C GLY A 457 8.16 -6.38 -34.22
N ASP A 458 8.52 -5.41 -33.36
CA ASP A 458 8.16 -5.45 -31.92
C ASP A 458 6.74 -4.88 -31.71
N LEU A 459 5.84 -5.72 -31.19
CA LEU A 459 4.45 -5.36 -30.87
C LEU A 459 4.33 -4.27 -29.79
N ASN A 460 5.30 -4.14 -28.89
CA ASN A 460 5.34 -3.08 -27.89
C ASN A 460 5.75 -1.75 -28.51
N GLU A 461 6.73 -1.74 -29.43
CA GLU A 461 7.10 -0.52 -30.17
C GLU A 461 6.01 -0.08 -31.14
N TYR A 462 5.33 -1.02 -31.80
CA TYR A 462 4.13 -0.72 -32.58
C TYR A 462 3.06 -0.03 -31.72
N LEU A 463 2.70 -0.62 -30.56
CA LEU A 463 1.70 -0.05 -29.66
C LEU A 463 2.14 1.31 -29.07
N ARG A 464 3.44 1.51 -28.80
CA ARG A 464 4.00 2.83 -28.42
C ARG A 464 3.80 3.85 -29.54
N GLY A 465 4.02 3.46 -30.79
CA GLY A 465 3.80 4.29 -31.98
C GLY A 465 2.35 4.73 -32.12
N VAL A 466 1.42 3.77 -32.16
CA VAL A 466 -0.03 4.05 -32.28
C VAL A 466 -0.51 5.00 -31.18
N LEU A 467 -0.20 4.70 -29.91
CA LEU A 467 -0.62 5.54 -28.78
C LEU A 467 -0.01 6.95 -28.82
N LYS A 468 1.22 7.08 -29.31
CA LYS A 468 1.88 8.39 -29.46
C LYS A 468 1.18 9.25 -30.52
N GLU A 469 0.62 8.65 -31.57
CA GLU A 469 -0.15 9.36 -32.59
C GLU A 469 -1.58 9.68 -32.15
N GLU A 470 -2.31 8.70 -31.60
CA GLU A 470 -3.70 8.87 -31.18
C GLU A 470 -3.86 9.87 -30.02
N LEU A 471 -2.91 9.86 -29.08
CA LEU A 471 -2.94 10.68 -27.87
C LEU A 471 -2.10 11.97 -28.00
N THR A 472 -1.82 12.41 -29.24
CA THR A 472 -1.04 13.63 -29.55
C THR A 472 -1.49 14.88 -28.80
N LEU A 473 -2.80 15.02 -28.55
CA LEU A 473 -3.40 16.14 -27.82
C LEU A 473 -3.14 16.15 -26.31
N LEU A 474 -2.73 15.01 -25.72
CA LEU A 474 -2.56 14.87 -24.27
C LEU A 474 -1.14 15.27 -23.81
N PRO A 475 -0.90 15.53 -22.51
CA PRO A 475 0.44 15.81 -21.98
C PRO A 475 1.40 14.64 -22.17
N ASP A 476 2.65 14.87 -22.55
CA ASP A 476 3.61 13.79 -22.85
C ASP A 476 3.92 12.92 -21.63
N ALA A 477 3.95 13.54 -20.45
CA ALA A 477 4.11 12.84 -19.17
C ALA A 477 2.87 12.02 -18.78
N PHE A 478 1.67 12.38 -19.27
CA PHE A 478 0.47 11.54 -19.16
C PHE A 478 0.57 10.36 -20.12
N VAL A 479 0.81 10.61 -21.41
CA VAL A 479 0.92 9.58 -22.46
C VAL A 479 1.97 8.55 -22.08
N LYS A 480 3.18 8.96 -21.68
CA LYS A 480 4.24 8.04 -21.24
C LYS A 480 3.78 7.12 -20.09
N LYS A 481 3.05 7.67 -19.11
CA LYS A 481 2.58 6.92 -17.93
C LYS A 481 1.43 5.97 -18.29
N TYR A 482 0.51 6.40 -19.15
CA TYR A 482 -0.57 5.56 -19.67
C TYR A 482 -0.01 4.42 -20.54
N THR A 483 0.85 4.72 -21.51
CA THR A 483 1.51 3.71 -22.36
C THR A 483 2.32 2.69 -21.55
N GLN A 484 3.08 3.14 -20.54
CA GLN A 484 3.80 2.22 -19.65
C GLN A 484 2.86 1.34 -18.83
N PHE A 485 1.73 1.87 -18.34
CA PHE A 485 0.72 1.08 -17.63
C PHE A 485 0.04 0.07 -18.56
N LEU A 486 -0.36 0.48 -19.77
CA LEU A 486 -1.04 -0.35 -20.74
C LEU A 486 -0.16 -1.55 -21.15
N ILE A 487 1.09 -1.31 -21.52
CA ILE A 487 2.05 -2.36 -21.91
C ILE A 487 2.34 -3.34 -20.76
N ALA A 488 2.37 -2.86 -19.52
CA ALA A 488 2.58 -3.68 -18.34
C ALA A 488 1.30 -4.33 -17.78
N HIS A 489 0.14 -4.15 -18.44
CA HIS A 489 -1.13 -4.67 -17.92
C HIS A 489 -1.32 -6.16 -18.26
N PRO A 490 -1.67 -7.04 -17.31
CA PRO A 490 -1.78 -8.49 -17.57
C PRO A 490 -2.76 -8.88 -18.68
N LEU A 491 -3.80 -8.06 -18.93
CA LEU A 491 -4.77 -8.29 -20.01
C LEU A 491 -4.26 -7.86 -21.40
N VAL A 492 -3.19 -7.06 -21.47
CA VAL A 492 -2.59 -6.56 -22.72
C VAL A 492 -1.53 -7.55 -23.19
N THR A 493 -2.02 -8.74 -23.55
CA THR A 493 -1.21 -9.85 -24.08
C THR A 493 -0.69 -9.55 -25.48
N ASP A 494 0.28 -10.32 -25.96
CA ASP A 494 0.75 -10.17 -27.35
C ASP A 494 -0.35 -10.48 -28.37
N LYS A 495 -1.32 -11.35 -28.04
CA LYS A 495 -2.53 -11.56 -28.84
C LYS A 495 -3.40 -10.29 -28.94
N TYR A 496 -3.53 -9.52 -27.85
CA TYR A 496 -4.19 -8.21 -27.87
C TYR A 496 -3.44 -7.21 -28.76
N LYS A 497 -2.10 -7.11 -28.61
CA LYS A 497 -1.27 -6.21 -29.41
C LYS A 497 -1.29 -6.57 -30.90
N LEU A 498 -1.23 -7.85 -31.22
CA LEU A 498 -1.35 -8.38 -32.59
C LEU A 498 -2.71 -8.07 -33.20
N THR A 499 -3.80 -8.20 -32.42
CA THR A 499 -5.16 -7.85 -32.89
C THR A 499 -5.23 -6.38 -33.33
N LEU A 500 -4.65 -5.46 -32.54
CA LEU A 500 -4.54 -4.06 -32.92
C LEU A 500 -3.63 -3.85 -34.15
N ALA A 501 -2.55 -4.62 -34.26
CA ALA A 501 -1.55 -4.47 -35.34
C ALA A 501 -1.98 -5.03 -36.70
N VAL A 502 -2.99 -5.90 -36.72
CA VAL A 502 -3.61 -6.46 -37.93
C VAL A 502 -4.82 -5.64 -38.40
N ASP A 503 -5.41 -4.80 -37.52
CA ASP A 503 -6.44 -3.80 -37.83
C ASP A 503 -7.57 -4.31 -38.76
N GLY A 504 -8.15 -5.47 -38.40
CA GLY A 504 -9.21 -6.12 -39.17
C GLY A 504 -8.79 -6.74 -40.50
N MET A 505 -7.54 -6.56 -40.96
CA MET A 505 -7.00 -7.19 -42.17
C MET A 505 -6.54 -8.64 -41.93
N VAL A 506 -7.38 -9.45 -41.27
CA VAL A 506 -7.11 -10.87 -41.02
C VAL A 506 -7.33 -11.67 -42.30
N PRO A 507 -6.45 -12.64 -42.65
CA PRO A 507 -6.72 -13.60 -43.71
C PRO A 507 -7.91 -14.51 -43.34
N GLU A 508 -8.76 -14.81 -44.33
CA GLU A 508 -9.91 -15.71 -44.17
C GLU A 508 -9.48 -17.07 -43.57
N GLY A 509 -10.14 -17.48 -42.49
CA GLY A 509 -9.87 -18.71 -41.75
C GLY A 509 -8.88 -18.57 -40.59
N TYR A 510 -8.28 -17.40 -40.36
CA TYR A 510 -7.33 -17.13 -39.26
C TYR A 510 -7.94 -16.24 -38.15
N GLU A 511 -9.26 -16.07 -38.12
CA GLU A 511 -9.98 -15.21 -37.17
C GLU A 511 -9.81 -15.67 -35.72
N ASP A 512 -9.53 -16.96 -35.51
CA ASP A 512 -9.22 -17.56 -34.22
C ASP A 512 -7.83 -17.14 -33.66
N THR A 513 -6.91 -16.74 -34.53
CA THR A 513 -5.54 -16.32 -34.15
C THR A 513 -5.49 -14.93 -33.51
N ILE A 514 -6.51 -14.09 -33.71
CA ILE A 514 -6.68 -12.77 -33.07
C ILE A 514 -7.77 -12.80 -31.98
N LEU A 515 -8.01 -11.67 -31.29
CA LEU A 515 -9.14 -11.52 -30.39
C LEU A 515 -10.40 -11.10 -31.18
N PRO A 516 -11.58 -11.66 -30.88
CA PRO A 516 -12.83 -11.11 -31.41
C PRO A 516 -13.07 -9.70 -30.86
N GLU A 517 -13.73 -8.86 -31.64
CA GLU A 517 -13.98 -7.44 -31.36
C GLU A 517 -14.57 -7.20 -29.95
N ASP A 518 -15.57 -7.98 -29.55
CA ASP A 518 -16.16 -7.94 -28.20
C ASP A 518 -15.14 -8.19 -27.08
N ALA A 519 -14.18 -9.09 -27.27
CA ALA A 519 -13.16 -9.39 -26.29
C ALA A 519 -12.10 -8.28 -26.24
N LEU A 520 -11.71 -7.75 -27.42
CA LEU A 520 -10.85 -6.58 -27.53
C LEU A 520 -11.44 -5.39 -26.76
N HIS A 521 -12.72 -5.07 -26.99
CA HIS A 521 -13.43 -3.99 -26.31
C HIS A 521 -13.55 -4.21 -24.79
N LYS A 522 -13.88 -5.42 -24.34
CA LYS A 522 -13.92 -5.75 -22.90
C LYS A 522 -12.56 -5.57 -22.23
N ILE A 523 -11.47 -5.97 -22.89
CA ILE A 523 -10.11 -5.76 -22.39
C ILE A 523 -9.79 -4.26 -22.34
N SER A 524 -9.92 -3.53 -23.45
CA SER A 524 -9.65 -2.08 -23.52
C SER A 524 -10.44 -1.30 -22.46
N TYR A 525 -11.72 -1.63 -22.27
CA TYR A 525 -12.57 -1.06 -21.23
C TYR A 525 -12.03 -1.36 -19.82
N SER A 526 -11.70 -2.62 -19.51
CA SER A 526 -11.16 -2.99 -18.19
C SER A 526 -9.86 -2.24 -17.91
N VAL A 527 -8.90 -2.25 -18.84
CA VAL A 527 -7.60 -1.62 -18.61
C VAL A 527 -7.71 -0.10 -18.43
N ASN A 528 -8.60 0.56 -19.19
CA ASN A 528 -8.86 1.99 -19.03
C ASN A 528 -9.54 2.33 -17.69
N LYS A 529 -10.45 1.47 -17.23
CA LYS A 529 -11.10 1.57 -15.92
C LYS A 529 -10.06 1.37 -14.80
N ASP A 530 -9.20 0.36 -14.92
CA ASP A 530 -8.13 0.07 -13.96
C ASP A 530 -7.11 1.22 -13.88
N PHE A 531 -6.74 1.82 -15.01
CA PHE A 531 -5.91 3.03 -15.05
C PHE A 531 -6.59 4.20 -14.32
N SER A 532 -7.86 4.47 -14.64
CA SER A 532 -8.62 5.60 -14.09
C SER A 532 -8.85 5.48 -12.58
N LEU A 533 -9.11 4.26 -12.08
CA LEU A 533 -9.24 3.98 -10.65
C LEU A 533 -7.90 4.12 -9.93
N LYS A 534 -6.82 3.55 -10.48
CA LYS A 534 -5.48 3.57 -9.89
C LYS A 534 -4.83 4.96 -9.89
N TYR A 535 -5.15 5.78 -10.88
CA TYR A 535 -4.51 7.08 -11.13
C TYR A 535 -5.52 8.22 -11.27
N SER A 536 -6.59 8.22 -10.48
CA SER A 536 -7.67 9.23 -10.51
C SER A 536 -7.17 10.69 -10.51
N GLN A 537 -6.22 11.05 -9.64
CA GLN A 537 -5.63 12.40 -9.63
C GLN A 537 -4.86 12.75 -10.91
N VAL A 538 -4.29 11.75 -11.59
CA VAL A 538 -3.56 11.90 -12.86
C VAL A 538 -4.55 12.14 -14.00
N MET A 539 -5.69 11.44 -14.00
CA MET A 539 -6.81 11.69 -14.91
C MET A 539 -7.35 13.11 -14.70
N THR A 540 -7.73 13.49 -13.47
CA THR A 540 -8.25 14.83 -13.18
C THR A 540 -7.27 15.95 -13.57
N ALA A 541 -5.96 15.75 -13.39
CA ALA A 541 -4.95 16.72 -13.83
C ALA A 541 -4.83 16.79 -15.36
N ASN A 542 -4.96 15.65 -16.06
CA ASN A 542 -5.00 15.58 -17.52
C ASN A 542 -6.24 16.27 -18.10
N ASP A 543 -7.43 15.91 -17.61
CA ASP A 543 -8.70 16.48 -18.06
C ASP A 543 -8.72 17.99 -17.82
N GLN A 544 -8.29 18.44 -16.64
CA GLN A 544 -8.24 19.86 -16.31
C GLN A 544 -7.26 20.64 -17.21
N ALA A 545 -6.09 20.05 -17.54
CA ALA A 545 -5.12 20.64 -18.46
C ALA A 545 -5.63 20.68 -19.90
N LEU A 546 -6.32 19.62 -20.34
CA LEU A 546 -6.91 19.50 -21.67
C LEU A 546 -8.04 20.52 -21.88
N VAL A 547 -8.92 20.68 -20.88
CA VAL A 547 -9.95 21.73 -20.91
C VAL A 547 -9.33 23.13 -20.93
N GLU A 548 -8.28 23.40 -20.14
CA GLU A 548 -7.64 24.72 -20.15
C GLU A 548 -6.97 25.03 -21.50
N ILE A 549 -6.22 24.09 -22.09
CA ILE A 549 -5.60 24.34 -23.41
C ILE A 549 -6.66 24.51 -24.50
N ILE A 550 -7.73 23.71 -24.51
CA ILE A 550 -8.83 23.88 -25.48
C ILE A 550 -9.52 25.23 -25.27
N SER A 551 -9.78 25.63 -24.02
CA SER A 551 -10.36 26.94 -23.71
C SER A 551 -9.50 28.12 -24.21
N SER A 552 -8.18 27.96 -24.26
CA SER A 552 -7.26 28.96 -24.79
C SER A 552 -7.24 29.04 -26.33
N ILE A 553 -7.78 28.03 -27.01
CA ILE A 553 -7.88 27.94 -28.48
C ILE A 553 -9.30 28.30 -28.95
N LYS A 554 -10.32 27.79 -28.25
CA LYS A 554 -11.75 28.06 -28.44
C LYS A 554 -12.41 28.22 -27.07
N PRO A 555 -12.58 29.46 -26.57
CA PRO A 555 -13.13 29.71 -25.24
C PRO A 555 -14.63 29.45 -25.15
N ASP A 556 -15.36 29.61 -26.26
CA ASP A 556 -16.83 29.50 -26.29
C ASP A 556 -17.30 28.07 -25.97
N GLY A 557 -18.06 27.93 -24.88
CA GLY A 557 -18.59 26.64 -24.42
C GLY A 557 -17.57 25.75 -23.71
N ALA A 558 -16.34 26.22 -23.47
CA ALA A 558 -15.29 25.44 -22.80
C ALA A 558 -15.65 25.08 -21.35
N GLU A 559 -16.53 25.86 -20.70
CA GLU A 559 -17.04 25.58 -19.35
C GLU A 559 -17.82 24.27 -19.26
N LYS A 560 -18.50 23.87 -20.35
CA LYS A 560 -19.22 22.60 -20.45
C LYS A 560 -18.30 21.38 -20.57
N MET A 561 -17.02 21.60 -20.88
CA MET A 561 -16.02 20.53 -21.00
C MET A 561 -15.49 20.06 -19.63
N LEU A 562 -15.68 20.84 -18.55
CA LEU A 562 -15.16 20.50 -17.21
C LEU A 562 -15.73 19.21 -16.60
N VAL A 563 -16.89 18.73 -17.07
CA VAL A 563 -17.53 17.48 -16.62
C VAL A 563 -17.27 16.29 -17.55
N LEU A 564 -16.63 16.52 -18.70
CA LEU A 564 -16.37 15.49 -19.70
C LEU A 564 -15.10 14.70 -19.36
N GLN A 565 -15.06 13.44 -19.77
CA GLN A 565 -13.87 12.59 -19.62
C GLN A 565 -12.86 12.81 -20.77
N THR A 566 -11.63 12.34 -20.60
CA THR A 566 -10.53 12.55 -21.58
C THR A 566 -10.93 12.23 -23.02
N ASP A 567 -11.62 11.10 -23.26
CA ASP A 567 -12.00 10.69 -24.61
C ASP A 567 -13.13 11.56 -25.19
N GLU A 568 -14.09 11.97 -24.38
CA GLU A 568 -15.16 12.91 -24.77
C GLU A 568 -14.58 14.27 -25.14
N ILE A 569 -13.63 14.78 -24.34
CA ILE A 569 -12.92 16.02 -24.61
C ILE A 569 -12.08 15.90 -25.90
N MET A 570 -11.37 14.77 -26.12
CA MET A 570 -10.65 14.53 -27.38
C MET A 570 -11.58 14.42 -28.60
N LYS A 571 -12.72 13.72 -28.47
CA LYS A 571 -13.76 13.61 -29.51
C LYS A 571 -14.30 15.01 -29.86
N LEU A 572 -14.52 15.86 -28.85
CA LEU A 572 -14.97 17.24 -29.02
C LEU A 572 -13.88 18.12 -29.67
N ALA A 573 -12.63 18.01 -29.23
CA ALA A 573 -11.48 18.73 -29.80
C ALA A 573 -11.31 18.42 -31.30
N ARG A 574 -11.37 17.14 -31.69
CA ARG A 574 -11.34 16.71 -33.10
C ARG A 574 -12.53 17.27 -33.89
N LYS A 575 -13.75 17.26 -33.33
CA LYS A 575 -14.94 17.90 -33.95
C LYS A 575 -14.80 19.43 -34.10
N LEU A 576 -14.04 20.07 -33.21
CA LEU A 576 -13.71 21.49 -33.26
C LEU A 576 -12.55 21.82 -34.23
N GLY A 577 -11.97 20.82 -34.91
CA GLY A 577 -10.84 20.99 -35.84
C GLY A 577 -9.47 21.00 -35.17
N ILE A 578 -9.37 20.57 -33.90
CA ILE A 578 -8.12 20.49 -33.14
C ILE A 578 -7.61 19.04 -33.20
N ASP A 579 -6.99 18.67 -34.32
CA ASP A 579 -6.40 17.33 -34.50
C ASP A 579 -4.95 17.24 -33.96
N LYS A 580 -4.23 18.37 -33.88
CA LYS A 580 -2.86 18.47 -33.33
C LYS A 580 -2.66 19.80 -32.61
N LEU A 581 -1.76 19.82 -31.62
CA LEU A 581 -1.30 21.03 -30.93
C LEU A 581 -0.01 21.57 -31.56
N THR A 582 0.15 22.89 -31.62
CA THR A 582 1.46 23.50 -31.95
C THR A 582 2.49 23.21 -30.85
N PRO A 583 3.81 23.32 -31.13
CA PRO A 583 4.84 23.11 -30.09
C PRO A 583 4.64 23.98 -28.84
N GLU A 584 4.17 25.23 -29.00
CA GLU A 584 3.84 26.13 -27.89
C GLU A 584 2.60 25.66 -27.10
N GLN A 585 1.54 25.23 -27.80
CA GLN A 585 0.33 24.69 -27.15
C GLN A 585 0.65 23.39 -26.40
N LYS A 586 1.52 22.55 -26.98
CA LYS A 586 2.03 21.32 -26.38
C LYS A 586 2.89 21.59 -25.13
N ALA A 587 3.73 22.63 -25.17
CA ALA A 587 4.45 23.10 -23.98
C ALA A 587 3.47 23.62 -22.90
N LYS A 588 2.45 24.38 -23.27
CA LYS A 588 1.41 24.90 -22.35
C LYS A 588 0.61 23.78 -21.68
N ILE A 589 0.09 22.78 -22.42
CA ILE A 589 -0.65 21.67 -21.80
C ILE A 589 0.25 20.83 -20.88
N ASN A 590 1.52 20.63 -21.23
CA ASN A 590 2.50 19.97 -20.36
C ASN A 590 2.70 20.75 -19.04
N LEU A 591 2.81 22.09 -19.09
CA LEU A 591 2.92 22.95 -17.91
C LEU A 591 1.64 22.91 -17.05
N TYR A 592 0.45 23.03 -17.68
CA TYR A 592 -0.83 22.95 -16.97
C TYR A 592 -1.01 21.61 -16.25
N TYR A 593 -0.66 20.51 -16.91
CA TYR A 593 -0.70 19.18 -16.32
C TYR A 593 0.24 19.04 -15.11
N GLN A 594 1.48 19.55 -15.21
CA GLN A 594 2.41 19.54 -14.08
C GLN A 594 1.98 20.43 -12.91
N ASP A 595 1.25 21.53 -13.19
CA ASP A 595 0.65 22.36 -12.15
C ASP A 595 -0.53 21.66 -11.47
N TYR A 596 -1.45 21.06 -12.23
CA TYR A 596 -2.63 20.37 -11.69
C TYR A 596 -2.33 19.02 -11.02
N LEU A 597 -1.21 18.37 -11.36
CA LEU A 597 -0.70 17.22 -10.60
C LEU A 597 -0.28 17.59 -9.18
N ARG A 598 0.12 18.84 -8.92
CA ARG A 598 0.62 19.28 -7.62
C ARG A 598 -0.54 19.77 -6.75
N PRO A 599 -0.79 19.17 -5.57
CA PRO A 599 -1.85 19.62 -4.67
C PRO A 599 -1.58 21.04 -4.16
N ILE A 600 -2.64 21.73 -3.71
CA ILE A 600 -2.53 23.05 -3.10
C ILE A 600 -2.07 22.89 -1.65
N THR A 601 -0.93 23.50 -1.31
CA THR A 601 -0.33 23.45 0.04
C THR A 601 -0.28 24.81 0.73
N SER A 602 -0.40 25.90 -0.04
CA SER A 602 -0.45 27.27 0.48
C SER A 602 -1.74 27.51 1.26
N LYS A 603 -1.61 27.85 2.55
CA LYS A 603 -2.74 28.18 3.43
C LYS A 603 -3.51 29.42 2.94
N GLU A 604 -2.83 30.35 2.28
CA GLU A 604 -3.45 31.55 1.71
C GLU A 604 -4.37 31.16 0.53
N ASP A 605 -3.85 30.40 -0.41
CA ASP A 605 -4.58 29.90 -1.59
C ASP A 605 -5.77 29.03 -1.20
N ILE A 606 -5.59 28.13 -0.22
CA ILE A 606 -6.66 27.30 0.35
C ILE A 606 -7.76 28.19 0.94
N ASN A 607 -7.41 29.19 1.77
CA ASN A 607 -8.40 30.10 2.34
C ASN A 607 -9.10 30.94 1.28
N LYS A 608 -8.39 31.40 0.25
CA LYS A 608 -8.95 32.17 -0.87
C LYS A 608 -9.96 31.34 -1.67
N ILE A 609 -9.66 30.07 -1.97
CA ILE A 609 -10.60 29.15 -2.62
C ILE A 609 -11.80 28.84 -1.70
N ASN A 610 -11.58 28.60 -0.40
CA ASN A 610 -12.67 28.38 0.55
C ASN A 610 -13.66 29.57 0.57
N THR A 611 -13.15 30.79 0.54
CA THR A 611 -13.98 32.01 0.42
C THR A 611 -14.72 32.06 -0.91
N MET A 612 -14.04 31.81 -2.04
CA MET A 612 -14.70 31.76 -3.36
C MET A 612 -15.87 30.76 -3.41
N ILE A 613 -15.73 29.58 -2.77
CA ILE A 613 -16.80 28.57 -2.70
C ILE A 613 -18.02 29.10 -1.93
N VAL A 614 -17.80 29.68 -0.74
CA VAL A 614 -18.90 30.19 0.12
C VAL A 614 -19.57 31.43 -0.50
N ASP A 615 -18.79 32.33 -1.11
CA ASP A 615 -19.30 33.52 -1.78
C ASP A 615 -20.11 33.14 -3.04
N PHE A 616 -19.65 32.15 -3.81
CA PHE A 616 -20.39 31.64 -4.97
C PHE A 616 -21.67 30.92 -4.55
N ALA A 617 -21.64 30.05 -3.53
CA ALA A 617 -22.85 29.42 -2.98
C ALA A 617 -23.87 30.47 -2.50
N THR A 618 -23.40 31.48 -1.78
CA THR A 618 -24.23 32.62 -1.32
C THR A 618 -24.84 33.39 -2.49
N SER A 619 -24.05 33.70 -3.51
CA SER A 619 -24.48 34.54 -4.65
C SER A 619 -25.09 33.77 -5.81
N TYR A 620 -25.19 32.43 -5.69
CA TYR A 620 -25.66 31.54 -6.74
C TYR A 620 -26.99 31.99 -7.34
N LYS A 621 -27.05 31.87 -8.66
CA LYS A 621 -28.21 32.01 -9.52
C LYS A 621 -28.11 30.86 -10.52
N LYS A 622 -29.23 30.23 -10.83
CA LYS A 622 -29.32 29.09 -11.76
C LYS A 622 -28.47 29.32 -13.01
N SER A 623 -27.55 28.40 -13.26
CA SER A 623 -26.71 28.43 -14.45
C SER A 623 -27.39 27.69 -15.61
N SER A 624 -27.11 28.09 -16.84
CA SER A 624 -27.55 27.38 -18.05
C SER A 624 -26.53 26.31 -18.50
N PHE A 625 -25.51 26.03 -17.68
CA PHE A 625 -24.44 25.09 -18.04
C PHE A 625 -24.87 23.63 -17.80
N TYR A 626 -25.68 23.37 -16.77
CA TYR A 626 -26.05 22.03 -16.31
C TYR A 626 -27.57 21.82 -16.21
N GLU A 627 -28.35 22.32 -17.18
CA GLU A 627 -29.82 22.25 -17.19
C GLU A 627 -30.40 20.82 -17.06
N LYS A 628 -29.62 19.78 -17.37
CA LYS A 628 -30.04 18.37 -17.28
C LYS A 628 -30.15 17.81 -15.87
N ASP A 629 -29.47 18.41 -14.88
CA ASP A 629 -29.50 17.94 -13.50
C ASP A 629 -30.44 18.80 -12.66
N ALA A 630 -31.75 18.58 -12.84
CA ALA A 630 -32.79 19.39 -12.21
C ALA A 630 -32.69 19.37 -10.67
N GLN A 631 -32.28 18.25 -10.08
CA GLN A 631 -32.17 18.06 -8.63
C GLN A 631 -30.98 18.86 -8.06
N LEU A 632 -29.80 18.78 -8.69
CA LEU A 632 -28.62 19.54 -8.25
C LEU A 632 -28.85 21.06 -8.32
N ASN A 633 -29.46 21.55 -9.40
CA ASN A 633 -29.79 22.96 -9.55
C ASN A 633 -30.73 23.44 -8.42
N VAL A 634 -31.78 22.68 -8.11
CA VAL A 634 -32.71 22.99 -7.01
C VAL A 634 -31.99 23.01 -5.66
N LEU A 635 -31.06 22.08 -5.40
CA LEU A 635 -30.27 22.05 -4.17
C LEU A 635 -29.31 23.24 -4.05
N LEU A 636 -28.71 23.69 -5.15
CA LEU A 636 -27.87 24.90 -5.18
C LEU A 636 -28.68 26.18 -4.97
N GLU A 637 -29.86 26.30 -5.59
CA GLU A 637 -30.79 27.41 -5.35
C GLU A 637 -31.25 27.44 -3.89
N MET A 638 -31.62 26.29 -3.32
CA MET A 638 -32.06 26.19 -1.92
C MET A 638 -30.93 26.47 -0.93
N LEU A 639 -29.71 25.97 -1.18
CA LEU A 639 -28.51 26.32 -0.41
C LEU A 639 -28.30 27.84 -0.42
N SER A 640 -28.40 28.45 -1.60
CA SER A 640 -28.26 29.90 -1.75
C SER A 640 -29.33 30.68 -1.00
N ALA A 641 -30.58 30.21 -1.02
CA ALA A 641 -31.68 30.80 -0.26
C ALA A 641 -31.44 30.73 1.26
N ASN A 642 -31.04 29.57 1.79
CA ASN A 642 -30.74 29.41 3.21
C ASN A 642 -29.55 30.29 3.65
N LEU A 643 -28.48 30.36 2.85
CA LEU A 643 -27.31 31.22 3.14
C LEU A 643 -27.62 32.74 3.09
N LYS A 644 -28.71 33.14 2.42
CA LYS A 644 -29.23 34.52 2.39
C LYS A 644 -30.16 34.78 3.57
N ASP A 645 -31.13 33.90 3.81
CA ASP A 645 -32.12 34.01 4.88
C ASP A 645 -31.46 33.92 6.28
N ASN A 646 -30.42 33.09 6.44
CA ASN A 646 -29.67 32.93 7.68
C ASN A 646 -28.15 33.11 7.44
N PRO A 647 -27.61 34.35 7.56
CA PRO A 647 -26.20 34.64 7.31
C PRO A 647 -25.21 33.89 8.22
N SER A 648 -25.65 33.36 9.37
CA SER A 648 -24.77 32.58 10.27
C SER A 648 -24.30 31.28 9.62
N LEU A 649 -25.12 30.67 8.77
CA LEU A 649 -24.81 29.43 8.03
C LEU A 649 -23.59 29.56 7.12
N LYS A 650 -23.21 30.78 6.69
CA LYS A 650 -21.97 31.00 5.93
C LYS A 650 -20.74 30.62 6.74
N LYS A 651 -20.77 30.87 8.05
CA LYS A 651 -19.71 30.48 8.99
C LYS A 651 -19.67 28.96 9.14
N ASP A 652 -20.82 28.30 9.15
CA ASP A 652 -20.92 26.84 9.27
C ASP A 652 -20.51 26.12 7.98
N MET A 653 -20.86 26.66 6.81
CA MET A 653 -20.36 26.17 5.52
C MET A 653 -18.83 26.30 5.43
N MET A 654 -18.29 27.49 5.74
CA MET A 654 -16.85 27.76 5.84
C MET A 654 -16.17 26.83 6.85
N ARG A 655 -16.85 26.51 7.96
CA ARG A 655 -16.39 25.58 8.99
C ARG A 655 -16.30 24.15 8.46
N SER A 656 -17.34 23.65 7.79
CA SER A 656 -17.34 22.28 7.21
C SER A 656 -16.24 22.13 6.16
N ILE A 657 -16.12 23.07 5.21
CA ILE A 657 -15.06 23.09 4.18
C ILE A 657 -13.67 22.99 4.81
N LYS A 658 -13.40 23.79 5.85
CA LYS A 658 -12.10 23.80 6.56
C LYS A 658 -11.82 22.53 7.36
N TYR A 659 -12.78 22.02 8.15
CA TYR A 659 -12.54 20.82 8.97
C TYR A 659 -12.43 19.54 8.13
N SER A 660 -13.21 19.44 7.05
CA SER A 660 -13.09 18.33 6.10
C SER A 660 -11.82 18.37 5.26
N LYS A 661 -11.10 19.50 5.22
CA LYS A 661 -9.96 19.78 4.33
C LYS A 661 -10.33 19.57 2.87
N PHE A 662 -11.48 20.11 2.47
CA PHE A 662 -12.10 19.81 1.18
C PHE A 662 -11.18 20.19 0.01
N VAL A 663 -10.69 21.44 -0.04
CA VAL A 663 -9.82 21.94 -1.12
C VAL A 663 -8.50 21.18 -1.18
N GLU A 664 -7.90 20.85 -0.03
CA GLU A 664 -6.67 20.07 0.03
C GLU A 664 -6.85 18.63 -0.49
N LYS A 665 -8.02 18.02 -0.22
CA LYS A 665 -8.42 16.70 -0.75
C LYS A 665 -8.92 16.73 -2.19
N TYR A 666 -9.27 17.91 -2.72
CA TYR A 666 -9.70 18.12 -4.09
C TYR A 666 -8.53 18.02 -5.09
N GLY A 667 -7.30 18.26 -4.61
CA GLY A 667 -6.08 18.18 -5.40
C GLY A 667 -5.80 19.44 -6.20
N GLY A 668 -4.83 19.37 -7.12
CA GLY A 668 -4.34 20.55 -7.83
C GLY A 668 -5.35 21.22 -8.75
N SER A 669 -6.39 20.51 -9.22
CA SER A 669 -7.36 21.06 -10.18
C SER A 669 -8.12 22.31 -9.69
N ALA A 670 -8.21 22.52 -8.37
CA ALA A 670 -8.81 23.73 -7.79
C ALA A 670 -8.01 25.02 -8.08
N LYS A 671 -6.73 24.91 -8.49
CA LYS A 671 -5.88 26.06 -8.84
C LYS A 671 -6.43 26.89 -10.00
N ILE A 672 -7.26 26.32 -10.87
CA ILE A 672 -7.86 27.04 -12.01
C ILE A 672 -8.65 28.28 -11.56
N LEU A 673 -9.20 28.27 -10.34
CA LEU A 673 -9.90 29.41 -9.74
C LEU A 673 -8.97 30.60 -9.45
N LEU A 674 -7.70 30.33 -9.19
CA LEU A 674 -6.67 31.33 -8.84
C LEU A 674 -5.97 31.93 -10.07
N LYS A 675 -6.04 31.27 -11.23
CA LYS A 675 -5.41 31.72 -12.48
C LYS A 675 -6.10 32.96 -13.06
N ASN A 676 -5.33 33.92 -13.57
CA ASN A 676 -5.88 35.16 -14.15
C ASN A 676 -6.29 35.02 -15.62
N ASN A 677 -5.71 34.05 -16.34
CA ASN A 677 -5.94 33.78 -17.78
C ASN A 677 -7.15 32.85 -18.05
N VAL A 678 -8.09 32.75 -17.12
CA VAL A 678 -9.21 31.81 -17.14
C VAL A 678 -10.52 32.62 -17.11
N THR A 679 -11.45 32.31 -18.02
CA THR A 679 -12.70 33.07 -18.16
C THR A 679 -13.56 32.99 -16.89
N PRO A 680 -14.33 34.04 -16.55
CA PRO A 680 -15.24 34.01 -15.40
C PRO A 680 -16.24 32.84 -15.46
N GLU A 681 -16.68 32.47 -16.65
CA GLU A 681 -17.64 31.39 -16.93
C GLU A 681 -17.05 30.03 -16.57
N LEU A 682 -15.81 29.77 -16.99
CA LEU A 682 -15.07 28.56 -16.66
C LEU A 682 -14.80 28.45 -15.14
N LYS A 683 -14.57 29.58 -14.45
CA LYS A 683 -14.47 29.60 -12.98
C LYS A 683 -15.80 29.34 -12.28
N LYS A 684 -16.91 29.91 -12.75
CA LYS A 684 -18.26 29.67 -12.22
C LYS A 684 -18.63 28.19 -12.33
N ALA A 685 -18.44 27.59 -13.52
CA ALA A 685 -18.69 26.17 -13.74
C ALA A 685 -17.80 25.27 -12.85
N LYS A 686 -16.52 25.63 -12.64
CA LYS A 686 -15.66 24.90 -11.70
C LYS A 686 -16.15 25.01 -10.24
N LEU A 687 -16.60 26.18 -9.81
CA LEU A 687 -17.17 26.37 -8.46
C LEU A 687 -18.47 25.59 -8.28
N GLU A 688 -19.31 25.52 -9.32
CA GLU A 688 -20.56 24.73 -9.33
C GLU A 688 -20.28 23.23 -9.17
N ILE A 689 -19.33 22.67 -9.94
CA ILE A 689 -18.85 21.29 -9.76
C ILE A 689 -18.29 21.09 -8.34
N MET A 690 -17.45 22.01 -7.85
CA MET A 690 -16.85 21.90 -6.51
C MET A 690 -17.88 21.96 -5.38
N ILE A 691 -19.01 22.66 -5.54
CA ILE A 691 -20.10 22.62 -4.53
C ILE A 691 -20.87 21.30 -4.62
N SER A 692 -21.11 20.76 -5.82
CA SER A 692 -21.72 19.43 -5.98
C SER A 692 -20.88 18.32 -5.34
N ASP A 693 -19.56 18.36 -5.57
CA ASP A 693 -18.59 17.48 -4.92
C ASP A 693 -18.58 17.66 -3.39
N LEU A 694 -18.69 18.90 -2.89
CA LEU A 694 -18.77 19.20 -1.46
C LEU A 694 -20.08 18.67 -0.84
N MET A 695 -21.22 18.86 -1.48
CA MET A 695 -22.51 18.29 -1.08
C MET A 695 -22.40 16.76 -0.94
N SER A 696 -21.75 16.13 -1.92
CA SER A 696 -21.55 14.68 -1.98
C SER A 696 -20.53 14.16 -0.96
N SER A 697 -19.49 14.92 -0.64
CA SER A 697 -18.45 14.50 0.33
C SER A 697 -18.76 14.87 1.78
N ASN A 698 -19.60 15.88 2.01
CA ASN A 698 -19.92 16.44 3.32
C ASN A 698 -21.44 16.37 3.62
N VAL A 699 -22.12 15.31 3.14
CA VAL A 699 -23.58 15.15 3.19
C VAL A 699 -24.20 15.54 4.54
N HIS A 700 -23.59 15.15 5.66
CA HIS A 700 -24.11 15.45 6.99
C HIS A 700 -24.20 16.96 7.28
N ASP A 701 -23.08 17.67 7.17
CA ASP A 701 -22.96 19.10 7.47
C ASP A 701 -23.74 19.96 6.46
N ILE A 702 -23.76 19.54 5.19
CA ILE A 702 -24.48 20.28 4.16
C ILE A 702 -25.99 20.01 4.26
N SER A 703 -26.43 18.79 4.58
CA SER A 703 -27.86 18.49 4.86
C SER A 703 -28.39 19.32 6.04
N ASP A 704 -27.55 19.55 7.05
CA ASP A 704 -27.87 20.42 8.17
C ASP A 704 -28.18 21.86 7.71
N ILE A 705 -27.34 22.44 6.84
CA ILE A 705 -27.51 23.78 6.23
C ILE A 705 -28.71 23.81 5.27
N LEU A 706 -28.92 22.76 4.47
CA LEU A 706 -30.05 22.62 3.54
C LEU A 706 -31.39 22.50 4.29
N SER A 707 -31.39 21.91 5.49
CA SER A 707 -32.59 21.74 6.32
C SER A 707 -32.97 22.95 7.17
N ASP A 708 -32.23 24.07 7.15
CA ASP A 708 -32.41 25.19 8.10
C ASP A 708 -33.79 25.86 8.04
N SER A 709 -34.41 25.92 6.84
CA SER A 709 -35.64 26.69 6.59
C SER A 709 -36.75 25.82 6.01
N LEU A 710 -37.81 25.56 6.79
CA LEU A 710 -39.00 24.84 6.31
C LEU A 710 -39.67 25.54 5.12
N LYS A 711 -39.70 26.89 5.13
CA LYS A 711 -40.17 27.71 4.01
C LYS A 711 -39.42 27.38 2.71
N ASN A 712 -38.09 27.25 2.77
CA ASN A 712 -37.28 27.00 1.59
C ASN A 712 -37.35 25.52 1.17
N LEU A 713 -37.45 24.57 2.11
CA LEU A 713 -37.79 23.18 1.81
C LEU A 713 -39.14 23.06 1.07
N ASP A 714 -40.17 23.76 1.55
CA ASP A 714 -41.51 23.80 0.93
C ASP A 714 -41.49 24.45 -0.46
N LEU A 715 -40.67 25.49 -0.66
CA LEU A 715 -40.57 26.24 -1.92
C LEU A 715 -39.78 25.51 -3.01
N TYR A 716 -38.66 24.89 -2.65
CA TYR A 716 -37.70 24.34 -3.62
C TYR A 716 -37.84 22.82 -3.83
N LEU A 717 -38.03 22.03 -2.76
CA LEU A 717 -37.99 20.56 -2.84
C LEU A 717 -39.35 19.87 -2.91
N LYS A 718 -40.39 20.43 -2.27
CA LYS A 718 -41.69 19.76 -2.11
C LYS A 718 -42.34 19.24 -3.41
N THR A 719 -42.13 19.94 -4.52
CA THR A 719 -42.69 19.60 -5.85
C THR A 719 -41.67 18.99 -6.81
N SER A 720 -40.38 19.05 -6.49
CA SER A 720 -39.28 18.59 -7.36
C SER A 720 -38.70 17.25 -6.90
N ASP A 721 -38.64 17.02 -5.58
CA ASP A 721 -38.17 15.77 -4.96
C ASP A 721 -38.86 15.55 -3.62
N SER A 722 -39.96 14.78 -3.64
CA SER A 722 -40.75 14.50 -2.45
C SER A 722 -40.01 13.63 -1.42
N GLU A 723 -39.06 12.78 -1.84
CA GLU A 723 -38.35 11.87 -0.92
C GLU A 723 -37.31 12.66 -0.11
N LEU A 724 -36.48 13.46 -0.81
CA LEU A 724 -35.50 14.32 -0.17
C LEU A 724 -36.16 15.43 0.66
N TYR A 725 -37.29 15.97 0.21
CA TYR A 725 -38.12 16.88 1.01
C TYR A 725 -38.52 16.26 2.36
N HIS A 726 -39.04 15.04 2.37
CA HIS A 726 -39.43 14.38 3.62
C HIS A 726 -38.22 14.14 4.54
N LEU A 727 -37.08 13.69 3.98
CA LEU A 727 -35.86 13.44 4.74
C LEU A 727 -35.30 14.72 5.39
N LEU A 728 -35.18 15.81 4.64
CA LEU A 728 -34.68 17.09 5.18
C LEU A 728 -35.69 17.76 6.11
N LYS A 729 -37.00 17.60 5.87
CA LYS A 729 -38.05 18.08 6.79
C LYS A 729 -38.02 17.34 8.14
N THR A 730 -37.81 16.02 8.14
CA THR A 730 -37.61 15.26 9.39
C THR A 730 -36.36 15.75 10.12
N ARG A 731 -35.29 16.11 9.40
CA ARG A 731 -34.05 16.66 9.97
C ARG A 731 -34.28 18.04 10.61
N TYR A 732 -35.00 18.93 9.94
CA TYR A 732 -35.45 20.22 10.49
C TYR A 732 -36.25 20.06 11.78
N LEU A 733 -37.30 19.22 11.76
CA LEU A 733 -38.17 18.99 12.92
C LEU A 733 -37.40 18.42 14.12
N ARG A 734 -36.44 17.50 13.90
CA ARG A 734 -35.60 16.98 14.98
C ARG A 734 -34.70 18.04 15.60
N ARG A 735 -34.17 18.99 14.81
CA ARG A 735 -33.39 20.13 15.32
C ARG A 735 -34.24 21.06 16.17
N MET A 736 -35.46 21.37 15.73
CA MET A 736 -36.43 22.20 16.48
C MET A 736 -36.96 21.56 17.79
N LEU A 737 -36.70 20.26 18.02
CA LEU A 737 -37.02 19.54 19.26
C LEU A 737 -35.81 19.38 20.21
N LEU A 738 -34.63 19.86 19.80
CA LEU A 738 -33.37 19.81 20.56
C LEU A 738 -32.87 21.21 20.97
N VAL A 739 -33.64 22.26 20.64
CA VAL A 739 -33.48 23.66 21.04
C VAL A 739 -34.64 24.02 21.97
#